data_AF-I6T937-F1
#
_entry.id   AF-I6T937-F1
#
_cell.length_a   1.000
_cell.length_b   1.000
_cell.length_c   1.000
_cell.angle_alpha   90.00
_cell.angle_beta   90.00
_cell.angle_gamma   90.00
#
_symmetry.space_group_name_H-M   'P 1'
#
loop_
_entity.id
_entity.type
_entity.pdbx_description
1 polymer ?
#
loop_
_entity_poly.entity_id
_entity_poly.type
_entity_poly.pdbx_seq_one_letter_code
_entity_poly.pdbx_strand_id
1 'polypeptide(L)'
;MGKDHDRQDLGIQLTKGAKITIRQTNPKFTSKMTLRLLTNNSSTESAIDFTTNNVTLTAKALAVPFVYTPYNQENGEKPQLEFTVEGQKILLPVFSKNGDIEAFKDTWNQTKGYGLIKGKRFQTFLPEQNRNQALKVDLNRLIDKYDNDIIGSYNELLGLSDNDPNPLNRSSERRYFYKADASGAGALYYGGLWAAQTSTSGDAWLGDGWGVLHETGHGYQGSFMNKGMDVGEVWNNLYGVIYNYKHMGKTAADKNSWLYDYGHKQSIENALKNTINSADPKFNSQDLRKKLVILSNIVDKAGNEGFTNFYTNYRKFASQSGFNANNYPLPDLITTEMGAPKKVDFSAVLNAWGLSVSEKAKKAAADNGYQQVAHLAQVVPDNRLDAAIQQLTQNNRLSSVLSLVTNEELKPLNLTSNVTLKFKDGNLFEGMKLRILDGNKLYKEITLGSDPVTINNMPNGVYSLELGTDTGYIQKPYLFVKDNGTVTISLNNYLKEATEAVDHLFQDNDHSKIKTNLMQKDIDQAKKKVTALPNSSQKDNLLTRLNNAFDQLQEFTFKGLGNFHFASFDVANGVATVRTIAGTPHSYFNDRYASITISRNNETLYQKEYIGDRHYDAKTDTINLKEGDTVTVTHREANATRLAINHENLKHNTRGTYHYDVRNGQLVLRK
;
A
#
# COMPACT_ATOMS: atom_id res chain seq x y z
N MET A 1 -10.88 4.20 12.91
CA MET A 1 -12.23 3.66 13.09
C MET A 1 -13.26 4.76 12.91
N GLY A 2 -14.19 4.59 11.95
CA GLY A 2 -15.45 5.36 11.84
C GLY A 2 -15.34 6.89 11.96
N LYS A 3 -14.31 7.51 11.34
CA LYS A 3 -13.90 8.90 11.63
C LYS A 3 -15.07 9.89 11.59
N ASP A 4 -15.89 9.83 10.55
CA ASP A 4 -17.03 10.74 10.33
C ASP A 4 -18.36 9.97 10.28
N HIS A 5 -18.41 8.82 10.95
CA HIS A 5 -19.61 7.96 11.00
C HIS A 5 -20.59 8.38 12.09
N ASP A 6 -20.09 8.75 13.28
CA ASP A 6 -20.97 8.99 14.43
C ASP A 6 -21.89 10.20 14.24
N ARG A 7 -23.14 10.04 14.66
CA ARG A 7 -24.22 11.01 14.48
C ARG A 7 -25.35 10.80 15.47
N GLN A 8 -26.15 11.84 15.64
CA GLN A 8 -27.33 11.84 16.52
C GLN A 8 -28.58 12.05 15.67
N ASP A 9 -29.55 11.14 15.77
CA ASP A 9 -30.89 11.36 15.20
C ASP A 9 -31.68 12.38 16.01
N LEU A 10 -32.65 13.04 15.37
CA LEU A 10 -33.60 13.94 16.04
C LEU A 10 -34.91 13.23 16.44
N GLY A 11 -34.93 11.89 16.46
CA GLY A 11 -36.08 11.08 16.90
C GLY A 11 -37.29 11.08 15.96
N ILE A 12 -37.20 11.70 14.78
CA ILE A 12 -38.32 11.85 13.84
C ILE A 12 -37.94 11.45 12.42
N GLN A 13 -38.95 11.28 11.58
CA GLN A 13 -38.84 11.08 10.14
C GLN A 13 -39.65 12.18 9.45
N LEU A 14 -39.11 12.73 8.36
CA LEU A 14 -39.72 13.78 7.56
C LEU A 14 -40.27 13.17 6.28
N THR A 15 -41.55 13.38 6.02
CA THR A 15 -42.16 12.99 4.74
C THR A 15 -41.64 13.88 3.61
N LYS A 16 -41.76 13.40 2.36
CA LYS A 16 -41.34 14.18 1.18
C LYS A 16 -42.03 15.55 1.17
N GLY A 17 -41.25 16.61 1.02
CA GLY A 17 -41.71 18.00 1.03
C GLY A 17 -41.73 18.67 2.42
N ALA A 18 -41.65 17.90 3.51
CA ALA A 18 -41.51 18.49 4.84
C ALA A 18 -40.14 19.18 4.99
N LYS A 19 -40.11 20.28 5.74
CA LYS A 19 -38.91 21.08 5.97
C LYS A 19 -38.51 21.02 7.43
N ILE A 20 -37.20 21.00 7.68
CA ILE A 20 -36.63 21.17 9.01
C ILE A 20 -35.76 22.41 9.01
N THR A 21 -36.00 23.28 9.98
CA THR A 21 -35.15 24.45 10.27
C THR A 21 -34.42 24.20 11.57
N ILE A 22 -33.08 24.29 11.57
CA ILE A 22 -32.23 23.99 12.73
C ILE A 22 -31.22 25.11 12.98
N ARG A 23 -30.86 25.31 14.24
CA ARG A 23 -29.72 26.13 14.68
C ARG A 23 -29.07 25.55 15.92
N GLN A 24 -27.82 25.96 16.15
CA GLN A 24 -27.09 25.73 17.38
C GLN A 24 -27.32 26.93 18.34
N THR A 25 -27.51 26.70 19.64
CA THR A 25 -27.90 27.74 20.60
C THR A 25 -26.94 27.95 21.77
N ASN A 26 -25.95 27.08 22.00
CA ASN A 26 -24.93 27.31 23.02
C ASN A 26 -23.88 28.30 22.50
N PRO A 27 -23.83 29.55 22.99
CA PRO A 27 -22.95 30.59 22.47
C PRO A 27 -21.46 30.30 22.68
N LYS A 28 -21.11 29.38 23.60
CA LYS A 28 -19.73 29.00 23.86
C LYS A 28 -19.22 27.89 22.93
N PHE A 29 -20.11 27.25 22.19
CA PHE A 29 -19.74 26.25 21.21
C PHE A 29 -19.65 26.88 19.81
N THR A 30 -18.46 26.82 19.21
CA THR A 30 -18.11 27.62 18.01
C THR A 30 -17.90 26.79 16.74
N SER A 31 -17.84 25.46 16.87
CA SER A 31 -17.59 24.57 15.74
C SER A 31 -18.81 24.50 14.82
N LYS A 32 -18.55 24.38 13.52
CA LYS A 32 -19.57 24.11 12.51
C LYS A 32 -20.18 22.71 12.73
N MET A 33 -21.49 22.61 12.60
CA MET A 33 -22.25 21.35 12.65
C MET A 33 -22.83 21.04 11.28
N THR A 34 -23.18 19.78 11.04
CA THR A 34 -23.78 19.34 9.78
C THR A 34 -25.09 18.61 10.06
N LEU A 35 -26.19 19.12 9.51
CA LEU A 35 -27.47 18.42 9.43
C LEU A 35 -27.49 17.65 8.12
N ARG A 36 -27.88 16.37 8.16
CA ARG A 36 -28.13 15.54 6.99
C ARG A 36 -29.47 14.84 7.08
N LEU A 37 -30.24 14.90 6.01
CA LEU A 37 -31.44 14.08 5.81
C LEU A 37 -31.02 12.77 5.14
N LEU A 38 -30.96 11.68 5.92
CA LEU A 38 -30.56 10.35 5.44
C LEU A 38 -31.75 9.53 4.94
N THR A 39 -31.50 8.73 3.92
CA THR A 39 -32.45 7.78 3.33
C THR A 39 -31.73 6.45 3.02
N ASN A 40 -32.42 5.46 2.44
CA ASN A 40 -31.77 4.26 1.89
C ASN A 40 -31.16 4.46 0.49
N ASN A 41 -31.04 5.70 0.00
CA ASN A 41 -30.44 6.01 -1.30
C ASN A 41 -29.73 7.37 -1.26
N SER A 42 -28.40 7.36 -1.32
CA SER A 42 -27.55 8.55 -1.23
C SER A 42 -27.90 9.65 -2.25
N SER A 43 -28.43 9.30 -3.42
CA SER A 43 -28.88 10.27 -4.44
C SER A 43 -30.08 11.14 -3.99
N THR A 44 -30.83 10.68 -2.99
CA THR A 44 -32.00 11.37 -2.44
C THR A 44 -31.71 12.12 -1.13
N GLU A 45 -30.48 12.05 -0.65
CA GLU A 45 -30.07 12.74 0.58
C GLU A 45 -29.79 14.23 0.33
N SER A 46 -29.70 14.98 1.42
CA SER A 46 -29.26 16.38 1.44
C SER A 46 -28.59 16.69 2.76
N ALA A 47 -27.58 17.56 2.73
CA ALA A 47 -26.92 18.05 3.93
C ALA A 47 -26.71 19.55 3.88
N ILE A 48 -26.68 20.18 5.04
CA ILE A 48 -26.36 21.60 5.21
C ILE A 48 -25.52 21.77 6.46
N ASP A 49 -24.52 22.64 6.38
CA ASP A 49 -23.74 23.04 7.53
C ASP A 49 -24.39 24.22 8.24
N PHE A 50 -24.27 24.28 9.56
CA PHE A 50 -24.86 25.34 10.38
C PHE A 50 -24.04 25.66 11.62
N THR A 51 -24.32 26.84 12.17
CA THR A 51 -23.80 27.36 13.44
C THR A 51 -24.99 27.95 14.22
N THR A 52 -24.90 29.17 14.72
CA THR A 52 -25.98 29.86 15.43
C THR A 52 -27.09 30.37 14.52
N ASN A 53 -26.83 30.47 13.22
CA ASN A 53 -27.82 30.88 12.21
C ASN A 53 -28.80 29.76 11.90
N ASN A 54 -30.06 30.14 11.68
CA ASN A 54 -31.07 29.21 11.17
C ASN A 54 -30.72 28.77 9.75
N VAL A 55 -30.77 27.46 9.53
CA VAL A 55 -30.70 26.86 8.20
C VAL A 55 -31.88 25.92 7.98
N THR A 56 -32.30 25.73 6.75
CA THR A 56 -33.45 24.89 6.41
C THR A 56 -33.11 23.85 5.35
N LEU A 57 -33.56 22.60 5.54
CA LEU A 57 -33.56 21.56 4.52
C LEU A 57 -34.98 21.08 4.23
N THR A 58 -35.24 20.74 2.98
CA THR A 58 -36.49 20.11 2.53
C THR A 58 -36.23 18.65 2.18
N ALA A 59 -37.05 17.73 2.71
CA ALA A 59 -36.91 16.31 2.46
C ALA A 59 -37.32 15.94 1.02
N LYS A 60 -36.40 15.36 0.23
CA LYS A 60 -36.66 14.92 -1.16
C LYS A 60 -37.44 13.59 -1.24
N ALA A 61 -37.39 12.81 -0.17
CA ALA A 61 -38.07 11.54 0.05
C ALA A 61 -38.40 11.41 1.54
N LEU A 62 -39.00 10.29 1.98
CA LEU A 62 -39.03 9.96 3.40
C LEU A 62 -37.57 9.89 3.90
N ALA A 63 -37.23 10.73 4.88
CA ALA A 63 -35.86 10.88 5.35
C ALA A 63 -35.79 11.09 6.85
N VAL A 64 -34.66 10.74 7.45
CA VAL A 64 -34.40 10.94 8.87
C VAL A 64 -33.33 12.01 9.05
N PRO A 65 -33.62 13.11 9.77
CA PRO A 65 -32.62 14.11 10.11
C PRO A 65 -31.64 13.57 11.15
N PHE A 66 -30.36 13.58 10.79
CA PHE A 66 -29.23 13.30 11.65
C PHE A 66 -28.31 14.52 11.72
N VAL A 67 -27.73 14.76 12.89
CA VAL A 67 -26.67 15.73 13.08
C VAL A 67 -25.37 15.00 13.36
N TYR A 68 -24.31 15.29 12.59
CA TYR A 68 -23.00 14.66 12.81
C TYR A 68 -22.45 15.04 14.18
N THR A 69 -21.90 14.05 14.88
CA THR A 69 -21.28 14.30 16.19
C THR A 69 -20.03 15.15 16.00
N PRO A 70 -19.96 16.37 16.58
CA PRO A 70 -18.78 17.20 16.44
C PRO A 70 -17.60 16.63 17.22
N TYR A 71 -16.38 17.01 16.81
CA TYR A 71 -15.18 16.76 17.61
C TYR A 71 -15.22 17.63 18.87
N ASN A 72 -14.60 17.13 19.95
CA ASN A 72 -14.45 17.88 21.19
C ASN A 72 -13.69 19.19 20.92
N GLN A 73 -14.21 20.29 21.44
CA GLN A 73 -13.52 21.58 21.45
C GLN A 73 -12.60 21.66 22.67
N GLU A 74 -11.55 22.50 22.59
CA GLU A 74 -10.61 22.72 23.71
C GLU A 74 -11.31 23.20 24.98
N ASN A 75 -12.37 24.01 24.84
CA ASN A 75 -13.15 24.52 25.97
C ASN A 75 -14.13 23.50 26.58
N GLY A 76 -14.23 22.29 26.00
CA GLY A 76 -15.11 21.22 26.49
C GLY A 76 -16.62 21.47 26.31
N GLU A 77 -17.01 22.56 25.65
CA GLU A 77 -18.41 22.93 25.48
C GLU A 77 -19.11 21.99 24.48
N LYS A 78 -20.40 21.76 24.71
CA LYS A 78 -21.23 20.88 23.88
C LYS A 78 -22.27 21.68 23.12
N PRO A 79 -22.65 21.29 21.89
CA PRO A 79 -23.70 21.97 21.18
C PRO A 79 -25.06 21.76 21.86
N GLN A 80 -25.87 22.80 21.86
CA GLN A 80 -27.31 22.70 22.12
C GLN A 80 -28.04 23.01 20.83
N LEU A 81 -29.05 22.22 20.49
CA LEU A 81 -29.76 22.30 19.21
C LEU A 81 -31.21 22.70 19.44
N GLU A 82 -31.70 23.58 18.59
CA GLU A 82 -33.12 23.90 18.47
C GLU A 82 -33.54 23.68 17.01
N PHE A 83 -34.67 23.01 16.80
CA PHE A 83 -35.21 22.81 15.46
C PHE A 83 -36.73 22.88 15.42
N THR A 84 -37.26 23.29 14.28
CA THR A 84 -38.69 23.30 13.95
C THR A 84 -38.94 22.50 12.68
N VAL A 85 -40.15 21.96 12.55
CA VAL A 85 -40.56 21.18 11.38
C VAL A 85 -41.85 21.75 10.80
N GLU A 86 -41.82 22.04 9.50
CA GLU A 86 -42.97 22.42 8.70
C GLU A 86 -43.39 21.22 7.84
N GLY A 87 -44.65 20.78 7.93
CA GLY A 87 -45.17 19.61 7.24
C GLY A 87 -45.25 18.34 8.12
N GLN A 88 -45.55 17.20 7.49
CA GLN A 88 -45.80 15.95 8.22
C GLN A 88 -44.51 15.30 8.71
N LYS A 89 -44.48 15.02 10.02
CA LYS A 89 -43.43 14.25 10.71
C LYS A 89 -43.99 13.00 11.36
N ILE A 90 -43.17 11.97 11.44
CA ILE A 90 -43.50 10.66 12.01
C ILE A 90 -42.42 10.33 13.06
N LEU A 91 -42.76 9.58 14.11
CA LEU A 91 -41.77 9.12 15.09
C LEU A 91 -40.75 8.18 14.44
N LEU A 92 -39.48 8.26 14.82
CA LEU A 92 -38.47 7.27 14.46
C LEU A 92 -38.45 6.15 15.53
N PRO A 93 -38.80 4.90 15.20
CA PRO A 93 -38.57 3.78 16.12
C PRO A 93 -37.05 3.58 16.32
N VAL A 94 -36.61 3.63 17.57
CA VAL A 94 -35.21 3.42 17.96
C VAL A 94 -35.13 2.29 18.99
N PHE A 95 -34.31 1.28 18.73
CA PHE A 95 -34.00 0.23 19.68
C PHE A 95 -32.56 0.37 20.17
N SER A 96 -32.38 0.34 21.49
CA SER A 96 -31.06 0.27 22.13
C SER A 96 -31.02 -0.97 23.03
N LYS A 97 -29.81 -1.38 23.45
CA LYS A 97 -29.64 -2.58 24.26
C LYS A 97 -30.52 -2.57 25.52
N ASN A 98 -31.20 -3.69 25.78
CA ASN A 98 -32.17 -3.88 26.87
C ASN A 98 -33.36 -2.91 26.83
N GLY A 99 -33.63 -2.28 25.68
CA GLY A 99 -34.83 -1.47 25.48
C GLY A 99 -36.10 -2.30 25.41
N ASP A 100 -37.25 -1.63 25.51
CA ASP A 100 -38.56 -2.25 25.36
C ASP A 100 -38.79 -2.66 23.89
N ILE A 101 -38.68 -3.97 23.63
CA ILE A 101 -38.77 -4.53 22.28
C ILE A 101 -40.22 -4.48 21.75
N GLU A 102 -41.23 -4.59 22.61
CA GLU A 102 -42.63 -4.55 22.17
C GLU A 102 -43.03 -3.12 21.80
N ALA A 103 -42.63 -2.12 22.62
CA ALA A 103 -42.82 -0.71 22.26
C ALA A 103 -42.13 -0.33 20.94
N PHE A 104 -40.92 -0.87 20.70
CA PHE A 104 -40.20 -0.68 19.44
C PHE A 104 -40.94 -1.32 18.25
N LYS A 105 -41.39 -2.57 18.39
CA LYS A 105 -42.19 -3.29 17.37
C LYS A 105 -43.46 -2.52 17.03
N ASP A 106 -44.21 -2.11 18.04
CA ASP A 106 -45.46 -1.38 17.88
C ASP A 106 -45.24 -0.06 17.15
N THR A 107 -44.24 0.71 17.59
CA THR A 107 -43.87 1.97 16.92
C THR A 107 -43.48 1.74 15.46
N TRP A 108 -42.67 0.72 15.15
CA TRP A 108 -42.25 0.48 13.77
C TRP A 108 -43.39 -0.03 12.87
N ASN A 109 -44.30 -0.84 13.42
CA ASN A 109 -45.50 -1.31 12.71
C ASN A 109 -46.47 -0.15 12.41
N GLN A 110 -46.60 0.82 13.32
CA GLN A 110 -47.44 2.00 13.14
C GLN A 110 -46.83 2.99 12.13
N THR A 111 -45.54 3.28 12.26
CA THR A 111 -44.87 4.34 11.49
C THR A 111 -44.57 3.94 10.05
N LYS A 112 -44.37 2.64 9.77
CA LYS A 112 -44.07 2.09 8.43
C LYS A 112 -42.98 2.91 7.69
N GLY A 113 -41.98 3.34 8.44
CA GLY A 113 -40.84 4.09 7.94
C GLY A 113 -39.53 3.38 8.25
N TYR A 114 -38.47 4.16 8.41
CA TYR A 114 -37.18 3.66 8.86
C TYR A 114 -37.20 3.25 10.33
N GLY A 115 -36.27 2.36 10.71
CA GLY A 115 -35.94 2.05 12.08
C GLY A 115 -34.44 2.16 12.34
N LEU A 116 -34.09 2.39 13.60
CA LEU A 116 -32.71 2.60 14.03
C LEU A 116 -32.37 1.66 15.18
N ILE A 117 -31.30 0.88 15.03
CA ILE A 117 -30.73 0.05 16.09
C ILE A 117 -29.45 0.71 16.56
N LYS A 118 -29.27 0.90 17.87
CA LYS A 118 -28.10 1.55 18.47
C LYS A 118 -27.38 0.63 19.43
N GLY A 119 -26.09 0.41 19.17
CA GLY A 119 -25.14 -0.14 20.12
C GLY A 119 -24.23 0.94 20.72
N LYS A 120 -23.31 0.51 21.57
CA LYS A 120 -22.24 1.34 22.11
C LYS A 120 -21.29 1.82 21.01
N ARG A 121 -20.98 0.96 20.04
CA ARG A 121 -19.95 1.17 19.01
C ARG A 121 -20.49 1.30 17.59
N PHE A 122 -21.81 1.20 17.39
CA PHE A 122 -22.42 1.30 16.08
C PHE A 122 -23.86 1.80 16.12
N GLN A 123 -24.36 2.18 14.95
CA GLN A 123 -25.78 2.35 14.65
C GLN A 123 -26.10 1.69 13.31
N THR A 124 -27.25 1.04 13.22
CA THR A 124 -27.75 0.46 11.96
C THR A 124 -29.08 1.09 11.60
N PHE A 125 -29.10 1.78 10.45
CA PHE A 125 -30.26 2.49 9.91
C PHE A 125 -30.93 1.65 8.82
N LEU A 126 -32.15 1.19 9.10
CA LEU A 126 -32.87 0.21 8.31
C LEU A 126 -34.12 0.80 7.65
N PRO A 127 -34.34 0.60 6.34
CA PRO A 127 -35.59 0.95 5.67
C PRO A 127 -36.75 0.05 6.09
N GLU A 128 -37.97 0.49 5.78
CA GLU A 128 -39.22 -0.19 6.15
C GLU A 128 -39.25 -1.66 5.68
N GLN A 129 -38.76 -1.93 4.47
CA GLN A 129 -38.74 -3.29 3.92
C GLN A 129 -37.92 -4.29 4.76
N ASN A 130 -36.98 -3.80 5.59
CA ASN A 130 -36.21 -4.65 6.50
C ASN A 130 -36.93 -4.93 7.83
N ARG A 131 -38.06 -4.27 8.13
CA ARG A 131 -38.78 -4.40 9.41
C ARG A 131 -39.06 -5.86 9.76
N ASN A 132 -39.68 -6.62 8.87
CA ASN A 132 -40.08 -8.00 9.16
C ASN A 132 -38.88 -8.91 9.43
N GLN A 133 -37.73 -8.66 8.80
CA GLN A 133 -36.50 -9.42 9.06
C GLN A 133 -35.84 -8.99 10.37
N ALA A 134 -35.73 -7.67 10.61
CA ALA A 134 -35.16 -7.13 11.83
C ALA A 134 -35.93 -7.59 13.08
N LEU A 135 -37.26 -7.61 13.02
CA LEU A 135 -38.10 -8.04 14.15
C LEU A 135 -38.08 -9.56 14.43
N LYS A 136 -37.48 -10.37 13.54
CA LYS A 136 -37.22 -11.80 13.77
C LYS A 136 -35.85 -12.06 14.39
N VAL A 137 -34.96 -11.07 14.38
CA VAL A 137 -33.62 -11.15 14.98
C VAL A 137 -33.71 -10.80 16.46
N ASP A 138 -32.96 -11.52 17.30
CA ASP A 138 -32.69 -11.07 18.66
C ASP A 138 -31.81 -9.82 18.62
N LEU A 139 -32.42 -8.65 18.72
CA LEU A 139 -31.74 -7.37 18.59
C LEU A 139 -30.74 -7.11 19.73
N ASN A 140 -30.96 -7.65 20.92
CA ASN A 140 -29.99 -7.56 22.01
C ASN A 140 -28.73 -8.35 21.67
N ARG A 141 -28.90 -9.58 21.19
CA ARG A 141 -27.78 -10.40 20.72
C ARG A 141 -27.07 -9.80 19.51
N LEU A 142 -27.81 -9.17 18.59
CA LEU A 142 -27.22 -8.44 17.46
C LEU A 142 -26.35 -7.27 17.95
N ILE A 143 -26.84 -6.49 18.91
CA ILE A 143 -26.05 -5.39 19.49
C ILE A 143 -24.79 -5.95 20.17
N ASP A 144 -24.90 -7.03 20.94
CA ASP A 144 -23.74 -7.68 21.57
C ASP A 144 -22.71 -8.19 20.58
N LYS A 145 -23.17 -8.80 19.49
CA LYS A 145 -22.32 -9.28 18.40
C LYS A 145 -21.49 -8.13 17.81
N TYR A 146 -22.11 -7.00 17.49
CA TYR A 146 -21.37 -5.86 16.93
C TYR A 146 -20.48 -5.17 17.96
N ASP A 147 -21.01 -4.89 19.16
CA ASP A 147 -20.28 -4.17 20.19
C ASP A 147 -19.07 -4.97 20.71
N ASN A 148 -19.20 -6.29 20.88
CA ASN A 148 -18.19 -7.11 21.54
C ASN A 148 -17.48 -8.08 20.60
N ASP A 149 -18.23 -8.86 19.81
CA ASP A 149 -17.64 -9.94 19.01
C ASP A 149 -16.97 -9.44 17.73
N ILE A 150 -17.50 -8.38 17.11
CA ILE A 150 -16.93 -7.76 15.90
C ILE A 150 -16.05 -6.57 16.30
N ILE A 151 -16.65 -5.41 16.61
CA ILE A 151 -15.91 -4.16 16.79
C ILE A 151 -15.05 -4.21 18.06
N GLY A 152 -15.58 -4.77 19.15
CA GLY A 152 -14.85 -4.96 20.40
C GLY A 152 -13.62 -5.86 20.23
N SER A 153 -13.79 -7.03 19.61
CA SER A 153 -12.68 -7.94 19.33
C SER A 153 -11.67 -7.34 18.34
N TYR A 154 -12.11 -6.53 17.37
CA TYR A 154 -11.20 -5.83 16.47
C TYR A 154 -10.38 -4.83 17.26
N ASN A 155 -11.01 -4.01 18.12
CA ASN A 155 -10.29 -3.09 19.02
C ASN A 155 -9.23 -3.84 19.85
N GLU A 156 -9.59 -4.96 20.46
CA GLU A 156 -8.66 -5.79 21.25
C GLU A 156 -7.46 -6.28 20.41
N LEU A 157 -7.70 -6.75 19.19
CA LEU A 157 -6.65 -7.20 18.25
C LEU A 157 -5.67 -6.10 17.86
N LEU A 158 -6.07 -4.83 17.94
CA LEU A 158 -5.17 -3.68 17.73
C LEU A 158 -4.47 -3.23 19.02
N GLY A 159 -4.79 -3.81 20.18
CA GLY A 159 -4.36 -3.32 21.49
C GLY A 159 -5.09 -2.05 21.93
N LEU A 160 -6.37 -1.92 21.56
CA LEU A 160 -7.23 -0.85 22.04
C LEU A 160 -8.12 -1.34 23.18
N SER A 161 -8.33 -0.49 24.19
CA SER A 161 -9.32 -0.72 25.24
C SER A 161 -10.07 0.56 25.60
N ASP A 162 -11.30 0.44 26.09
CA ASP A 162 -12.18 1.60 26.31
C ASP A 162 -11.62 2.60 27.33
N ASN A 163 -10.93 2.08 28.36
CA ASN A 163 -10.44 2.88 29.49
C ASN A 163 -8.91 2.96 29.53
N ASP A 164 -8.23 2.76 28.39
CA ASP A 164 -6.76 2.82 28.36
C ASP A 164 -6.28 4.21 28.82
N PRO A 165 -5.37 4.30 29.81
CA PRO A 165 -4.83 5.58 30.25
C PRO A 165 -4.02 6.27 29.15
N ASN A 166 -3.40 5.52 28.24
CA ASN A 166 -2.72 6.06 27.08
C ASN A 166 -3.73 6.37 25.96
N PRO A 167 -3.93 7.64 25.58
CA PRO A 167 -4.90 8.01 24.55
C PRO A 167 -4.63 7.37 23.19
N LEU A 168 -3.38 6.97 22.89
CA LEU A 168 -3.05 6.25 21.65
C LEU A 168 -3.61 4.83 21.61
N ASN A 169 -3.89 4.23 22.77
CA ASN A 169 -4.42 2.89 22.91
C ASN A 169 -5.88 2.88 23.41
N ARG A 170 -6.52 4.05 23.50
CA ARG A 170 -7.92 4.13 23.89
C ARG A 170 -8.83 3.87 22.69
N SER A 171 -9.82 2.98 22.87
CA SER A 171 -10.87 2.77 21.87
C SER A 171 -11.59 4.09 21.57
N SER A 172 -11.94 4.29 20.30
CA SER A 172 -12.77 5.43 19.90
C SER A 172 -14.18 5.30 20.50
N GLU A 173 -14.69 6.38 21.08
CA GLU A 173 -16.09 6.48 21.54
C GLU A 173 -17.07 6.67 20.36
N ARG A 174 -16.57 6.99 19.16
CA ARG A 174 -17.39 7.15 17.96
C ARG A 174 -17.97 5.82 17.50
N ARG A 175 -19.22 5.87 17.03
CA ARG A 175 -19.94 4.73 16.47
C ARG A 175 -19.74 4.63 14.96
N TYR A 176 -19.65 3.39 14.46
CA TYR A 176 -19.91 3.10 13.05
C TYR A 176 -21.37 3.44 12.69
N PHE A 177 -21.61 3.76 11.42
CA PHE A 177 -22.96 3.93 10.89
C PHE A 177 -23.16 2.99 9.70
N TYR A 178 -24.09 2.07 9.84
CA TYR A 178 -24.44 1.07 8.82
C TYR A 178 -25.79 1.41 8.21
N LYS A 179 -25.91 1.34 6.88
CA LYS A 179 -27.17 1.62 6.18
C LYS A 179 -27.33 0.87 4.86
N ALA A 180 -28.49 1.01 4.25
CA ALA A 180 -28.72 0.72 2.85
C ALA A 180 -28.33 1.93 1.96
N ASP A 181 -27.85 1.67 0.75
CA ASP A 181 -27.64 2.69 -0.28
C ASP A 181 -27.91 2.15 -1.69
N ALA A 182 -29.09 2.44 -2.23
CA ALA A 182 -29.47 1.99 -3.57
C ALA A 182 -28.62 2.57 -4.71
N SER A 183 -27.80 3.59 -4.45
CA SER A 183 -26.85 4.17 -5.42
C SER A 183 -25.39 3.98 -5.01
N GLY A 184 -25.13 3.01 -4.13
CA GLY A 184 -23.79 2.63 -3.68
C GLY A 184 -22.94 1.94 -4.76
N ALA A 185 -21.69 1.65 -4.40
CA ALA A 185 -20.76 0.88 -5.23
C ALA A 185 -20.61 -0.56 -4.71
N GLY A 186 -20.27 -1.51 -5.59
CA GLY A 186 -20.04 -2.90 -5.19
C GLY A 186 -21.28 -3.56 -4.58
N ALA A 187 -21.09 -4.59 -3.75
CA ALA A 187 -22.17 -5.25 -3.02
C ALA A 187 -22.40 -4.60 -1.65
N LEU A 188 -21.31 -4.35 -0.93
CA LEU A 188 -21.24 -3.47 0.23
C LEU A 188 -20.02 -2.55 0.02
N TYR A 189 -19.93 -1.47 0.79
CA TYR A 189 -18.76 -0.59 0.80
C TYR A 189 -18.57 0.11 2.15
N TYR A 190 -17.32 0.39 2.49
CA TYR A 190 -16.90 1.29 3.57
C TYR A 190 -16.56 2.66 3.01
N GLY A 191 -17.34 3.68 3.38
CA GLY A 191 -17.13 5.07 3.03
C GLY A 191 -16.67 5.92 4.21
N GLY A 192 -16.24 7.16 3.92
CA GLY A 192 -15.83 8.11 4.94
C GLY A 192 -16.96 8.48 5.92
N LEU A 193 -18.21 8.42 5.47
CA LEU A 193 -19.38 8.79 6.26
C LEU A 193 -20.15 7.58 6.80
N TRP A 194 -20.13 6.42 6.18
CA TRP A 194 -20.85 5.23 6.64
C TRP A 194 -20.32 4.00 5.93
N ALA A 195 -20.66 2.82 6.43
CA ALA A 195 -20.63 1.61 5.63
C ALA A 195 -22.05 1.30 5.13
N ALA A 196 -22.19 0.89 3.87
CA ALA A 196 -23.50 0.63 3.32
C ALA A 196 -23.56 -0.61 2.43
N GLN A 197 -24.73 -1.23 2.40
CA GLN A 197 -25.07 -2.26 1.45
C GLN A 197 -25.63 -1.58 0.20
N THR A 198 -25.10 -1.92 -0.97
CA THR A 198 -25.50 -1.35 -2.25
C THR A 198 -26.81 -1.98 -2.71
N SER A 199 -27.90 -1.52 -2.10
CA SER A 199 -29.25 -2.02 -2.27
C SER A 199 -30.23 -1.04 -1.64
N THR A 200 -31.51 -1.16 -1.99
CA THR A 200 -32.57 -0.52 -1.18
C THR A 200 -32.66 -1.12 0.21
N SER A 201 -32.11 -2.33 0.43
CA SER A 201 -32.10 -3.12 1.67
C SER A 201 -30.78 -2.95 2.42
N GLY A 202 -30.85 -2.98 3.76
CA GLY A 202 -29.70 -2.99 4.66
C GLY A 202 -29.64 -4.28 5.50
N ASP A 203 -30.20 -5.37 5.00
CA ASP A 203 -30.33 -6.65 5.71
C ASP A 203 -29.00 -7.33 6.01
N ALA A 204 -27.94 -7.06 5.25
CA ALA A 204 -26.60 -7.58 5.54
C ALA A 204 -26.18 -7.22 6.98
N TRP A 205 -26.56 -6.03 7.46
CA TRP A 205 -26.22 -5.53 8.79
C TRP A 205 -27.01 -6.17 9.94
N LEU A 206 -27.92 -7.10 9.64
CA LEU A 206 -28.63 -7.92 10.63
C LEU A 206 -27.87 -9.22 10.97
N GLY A 207 -26.63 -9.37 10.53
CA GLY A 207 -25.77 -10.52 10.82
C GLY A 207 -24.27 -10.19 10.77
N ASP A 208 -23.45 -11.24 10.66
CA ASP A 208 -21.98 -11.23 10.63
C ASP A 208 -21.40 -11.92 9.38
N GLY A 209 -22.12 -11.82 8.26
CA GLY A 209 -21.63 -12.35 6.99
C GLY A 209 -20.28 -11.73 6.58
N TRP A 210 -19.54 -12.40 5.69
CA TRP A 210 -18.20 -11.97 5.27
C TRP A 210 -18.13 -10.49 4.84
N GLY A 211 -19.12 -10.00 4.09
CA GLY A 211 -19.20 -8.59 3.69
C GLY A 211 -19.25 -7.63 4.89
N VAL A 212 -19.99 -7.97 5.95
CA VAL A 212 -20.04 -7.15 7.17
C VAL A 212 -18.68 -7.06 7.84
N LEU A 213 -18.00 -8.21 8.00
CA LEU A 213 -16.68 -8.28 8.60
C LEU A 213 -15.64 -7.51 7.77
N HIS A 214 -15.70 -7.66 6.45
CA HIS A 214 -14.84 -7.00 5.46
C HIS A 214 -14.98 -5.47 5.52
N GLU A 215 -16.21 -4.94 5.41
CA GLU A 215 -16.46 -3.49 5.45
C GLU A 215 -16.15 -2.87 6.81
N THR A 216 -16.46 -3.58 7.90
CA THR A 216 -16.09 -3.13 9.24
C THR A 216 -14.56 -3.08 9.40
N GLY A 217 -13.85 -4.04 8.81
CA GLY A 217 -12.39 -4.12 8.82
C GLY A 217 -11.70 -2.94 8.12
N HIS A 218 -12.30 -2.36 7.08
CA HIS A 218 -11.72 -1.19 6.39
C HIS A 218 -11.50 0.01 7.32
N GLY A 219 -12.36 0.20 8.33
CA GLY A 219 -12.20 1.28 9.30
C GLY A 219 -10.99 1.16 10.23
N TYR A 220 -10.24 0.04 10.16
CA TYR A 220 -9.03 -0.24 10.94
C TYR A 220 -7.73 -0.18 10.14
N GLN A 221 -7.80 0.11 8.84
CA GLN A 221 -6.60 0.18 8.00
C GLN A 221 -5.75 1.41 8.34
N GLY A 222 -4.42 1.23 8.31
CA GLY A 222 -3.44 2.30 8.52
C GLY A 222 -2.77 2.77 7.24
N SER A 223 -1.98 3.84 7.31
CA SER A 223 -1.26 4.37 6.15
C SER A 223 -0.06 3.52 5.69
N PHE A 224 0.21 2.41 6.38
CA PHE A 224 1.21 1.40 6.00
C PHE A 224 0.74 0.51 4.82
N MET A 225 -0.54 0.57 4.44
CA MET A 225 -1.03 -0.18 3.27
C MET A 225 -0.23 0.21 2.02
N ASN A 226 0.11 -0.80 1.22
CA ASN A 226 0.81 -0.64 -0.06
C ASN A 226 2.21 0.01 0.08
N LYS A 227 2.81 -0.04 1.27
CA LYS A 227 4.21 0.36 1.51
C LYS A 227 5.13 -0.85 1.37
N GLY A 228 5.52 -1.14 0.13
CA GLY A 228 6.35 -2.29 -0.21
C GLY A 228 5.59 -3.62 -0.33
N MET A 229 4.29 -3.66 -0.01
CA MET A 229 3.45 -4.86 -0.06
C MET A 229 1.97 -4.47 -0.28
N ASP A 230 1.32 -5.01 -1.32
CA ASP A 230 0.00 -4.57 -1.79
C ASP A 230 -1.14 -5.32 -1.08
N VAL A 231 -1.79 -4.64 -0.13
CA VAL A 231 -2.72 -5.26 0.84
C VAL A 231 -4.01 -4.48 1.07
N GLY A 232 -4.32 -3.48 0.22
CA GLY A 232 -5.49 -2.60 0.39
C GLY A 232 -6.84 -3.33 0.56
N GLU A 233 -7.12 -4.36 -0.23
CA GLU A 233 -8.35 -5.17 -0.13
C GLU A 233 -8.09 -6.54 0.54
N VAL A 234 -6.99 -6.64 1.29
CA VAL A 234 -6.52 -7.90 1.88
C VAL A 234 -6.37 -7.77 3.39
N TRP A 235 -5.73 -6.71 3.87
CA TRP A 235 -5.38 -6.58 5.29
C TRP A 235 -6.60 -6.49 6.20
N ASN A 236 -7.65 -5.77 5.77
CA ASN A 236 -8.92 -5.69 6.49
C ASN A 236 -9.59 -7.07 6.67
N ASN A 237 -9.31 -8.03 5.78
CA ASN A 237 -9.87 -9.37 5.87
C ASN A 237 -9.22 -10.23 6.96
N LEU A 238 -8.05 -9.85 7.50
CA LEU A 238 -7.41 -10.58 8.60
C LEU A 238 -8.32 -10.66 9.82
N TYR A 239 -9.06 -9.59 10.10
CA TYR A 239 -10.03 -9.56 11.18
C TYR A 239 -11.18 -10.55 10.98
N GLY A 240 -11.73 -10.61 9.76
CA GLY A 240 -12.77 -11.57 9.39
C GLY A 240 -12.30 -13.02 9.47
N VAL A 241 -11.05 -13.29 9.09
CA VAL A 241 -10.44 -14.62 9.26
C VAL A 241 -10.35 -14.98 10.74
N ILE A 242 -9.77 -14.11 11.58
CA ILE A 242 -9.62 -14.38 13.01
C ILE A 242 -11.00 -14.59 13.66
N TYR A 243 -11.99 -13.76 13.31
CA TYR A 243 -13.37 -13.89 13.77
C TYR A 243 -13.97 -15.26 13.40
N ASN A 244 -13.95 -15.63 12.11
CA ASN A 244 -14.54 -16.90 11.67
C ASN A 244 -13.92 -18.11 12.37
N TYR A 245 -12.59 -18.16 12.49
CA TYR A 245 -11.95 -19.29 13.18
C TYR A 245 -12.23 -19.31 14.69
N LYS A 246 -12.35 -18.14 15.34
CA LYS A 246 -12.73 -18.04 16.76
C LYS A 246 -14.16 -18.55 16.99
N HIS A 247 -15.10 -18.19 16.12
CA HIS A 247 -16.53 -18.48 16.32
C HIS A 247 -17.01 -19.80 15.72
N MET A 248 -16.40 -20.27 14.64
CA MET A 248 -16.80 -21.51 13.96
C MET A 248 -15.93 -22.71 14.37
N GLY A 249 -14.70 -22.45 14.84
CA GLY A 249 -13.66 -23.47 14.97
C GLY A 249 -13.03 -23.83 13.62
N LYS A 250 -11.82 -24.41 13.69
CA LYS A 250 -10.93 -24.65 12.54
C LYS A 250 -11.59 -25.45 11.40
N THR A 251 -12.15 -26.61 11.69
CA THR A 251 -12.76 -27.49 10.67
C THR A 251 -13.93 -26.82 9.95
N ALA A 252 -14.80 -26.12 10.68
CA ALA A 252 -15.95 -25.46 10.08
C ALA A 252 -15.52 -24.19 9.31
N ALA A 253 -14.55 -23.43 9.83
CA ALA A 253 -14.01 -22.27 9.13
C ALA A 253 -13.31 -22.66 7.82
N ASP A 254 -12.54 -23.74 7.81
CA ASP A 254 -11.91 -24.28 6.59
C ASP A 254 -12.95 -24.63 5.50
N LYS A 255 -14.11 -25.14 5.92
CA LYS A 255 -15.18 -25.58 5.01
C LYS A 255 -16.11 -24.44 4.57
N ASN A 256 -16.38 -23.48 5.43
CA ASN A 256 -17.52 -22.58 5.25
C ASN A 256 -17.14 -21.10 5.19
N SER A 257 -15.86 -20.74 5.39
CA SER A 257 -15.42 -19.34 5.33
C SER A 257 -14.84 -18.95 3.96
N TRP A 258 -14.75 -17.65 3.73
CA TRP A 258 -14.24 -17.07 2.49
C TRP A 258 -12.74 -17.38 2.24
N LEU A 259 -11.94 -17.58 3.31
CA LEU A 259 -10.49 -17.77 3.23
C LEU A 259 -10.11 -18.90 2.26
N TYR A 260 -10.82 -20.03 2.37
CA TYR A 260 -10.63 -21.20 1.53
C TYR A 260 -11.80 -21.42 0.55
N ASP A 261 -12.44 -20.32 0.15
CA ASP A 261 -13.50 -20.29 -0.87
C ASP A 261 -14.59 -21.34 -0.61
N TYR A 262 -15.11 -21.37 0.63
CA TYR A 262 -16.23 -22.24 1.01
C TYR A 262 -15.98 -23.74 0.76
N GLY A 263 -14.77 -24.21 1.09
CA GLY A 263 -14.42 -25.63 1.14
C GLY A 263 -13.42 -26.08 0.07
N HIS A 264 -12.90 -25.15 -0.73
CA HIS A 264 -11.90 -25.42 -1.78
C HIS A 264 -10.45 -25.27 -1.31
N LYS A 265 -10.19 -25.51 -0.01
CA LYS A 265 -8.88 -25.41 0.63
C LYS A 265 -7.77 -26.11 -0.16
N GLN A 266 -7.97 -27.38 -0.52
CA GLN A 266 -6.96 -28.17 -1.23
C GLN A 266 -6.55 -27.54 -2.57
N SER A 267 -7.49 -26.96 -3.32
CA SER A 267 -7.18 -26.30 -4.60
C SER A 267 -6.32 -25.06 -4.39
N ILE A 268 -6.70 -24.22 -3.42
CA ILE A 268 -5.98 -22.99 -3.07
C ILE A 268 -4.57 -23.31 -2.55
N GLU A 269 -4.46 -24.29 -1.66
CA GLU A 269 -3.18 -24.71 -1.09
C GLU A 269 -2.26 -25.34 -2.14
N ASN A 270 -2.78 -26.16 -3.06
CA ASN A 270 -1.99 -26.67 -4.18
C ASN A 270 -1.48 -25.55 -5.09
N ALA A 271 -2.32 -24.57 -5.41
CA ALA A 271 -1.89 -23.41 -6.20
C ALA A 271 -0.79 -22.63 -5.49
N LEU A 272 -0.95 -22.34 -4.20
CA LEU A 272 0.05 -21.62 -3.40
C LEU A 272 1.35 -22.41 -3.23
N LYS A 273 1.27 -23.73 -3.00
CA LYS A 273 2.42 -24.63 -2.92
C LYS A 273 3.22 -24.63 -4.23
N ASN A 274 2.53 -24.68 -5.37
CA ASN A 274 3.17 -24.62 -6.68
C ASN A 274 3.84 -23.26 -6.91
N THR A 275 3.17 -22.16 -6.54
CA THR A 275 3.73 -20.81 -6.67
C THR A 275 4.96 -20.62 -5.80
N ILE A 276 4.92 -20.96 -4.52
CA ILE A 276 6.03 -20.71 -3.59
C ILE A 276 7.28 -21.55 -3.90
N ASN A 277 7.11 -22.71 -4.54
CA ASN A 277 8.20 -23.56 -5.01
C ASN A 277 8.63 -23.25 -6.45
N SER A 278 8.05 -22.24 -7.09
CA SER A 278 8.47 -21.79 -8.44
C SER A 278 9.72 -20.90 -8.39
N ALA A 279 10.29 -20.59 -9.56
CA ALA A 279 11.52 -19.81 -9.66
C ALA A 279 11.40 -18.34 -9.21
N ASP A 280 10.20 -17.75 -9.31
CA ASP A 280 9.95 -16.33 -9.06
C ASP A 280 8.57 -16.09 -8.40
N PRO A 281 8.36 -16.54 -7.14
CA PRO A 281 7.11 -16.30 -6.44
C PRO A 281 6.93 -14.81 -6.15
N LYS A 282 5.75 -14.27 -6.44
CA LYS A 282 5.44 -12.84 -6.23
C LYS A 282 4.15 -12.66 -5.46
N PHE A 283 4.23 -12.15 -4.23
CA PHE A 283 3.08 -11.82 -3.40
C PHE A 283 2.14 -10.84 -4.12
N ASN A 284 2.68 -9.74 -4.64
CA ASN A 284 1.86 -8.67 -5.23
C ASN A 284 1.09 -9.12 -6.48
N SER A 285 1.55 -10.17 -7.18
CA SER A 285 0.88 -10.77 -8.34
C SER A 285 -0.21 -11.78 -7.98
N GLN A 286 -0.35 -12.17 -6.71
CA GLN A 286 -1.41 -13.08 -6.29
C GLN A 286 -2.77 -12.37 -6.22
N ASP A 287 -3.85 -13.14 -6.40
CA ASP A 287 -5.21 -12.63 -6.16
C ASP A 287 -5.45 -12.35 -4.66
N LEU A 288 -6.52 -11.60 -4.36
CA LEU A 288 -6.85 -11.15 -3.00
C LEU A 288 -6.93 -12.32 -2.00
N ARG A 289 -7.49 -13.46 -2.40
CA ARG A 289 -7.67 -14.61 -1.53
C ARG A 289 -6.34 -15.28 -1.22
N LYS A 290 -5.52 -15.52 -2.25
CA LYS A 290 -4.17 -16.09 -2.06
C LYS A 290 -3.29 -15.19 -1.20
N LYS A 291 -3.32 -13.87 -1.41
CA LYS A 291 -2.65 -12.90 -0.53
C LYS A 291 -3.11 -13.03 0.92
N LEU A 292 -4.42 -13.18 1.14
CA LEU A 292 -4.99 -13.34 2.47
C LEU A 292 -4.54 -14.65 3.13
N VAL A 293 -4.47 -15.78 2.42
CA VAL A 293 -3.98 -17.05 2.98
C VAL A 293 -2.51 -16.93 3.42
N ILE A 294 -1.67 -16.29 2.60
CA ILE A 294 -0.25 -16.05 2.95
C ILE A 294 -0.14 -15.20 4.22
N LEU A 295 -0.82 -14.05 4.26
CA LEU A 295 -0.78 -13.15 5.43
C LEU A 295 -1.41 -13.79 6.67
N SER A 296 -2.46 -14.58 6.51
CA SER A 296 -3.12 -15.23 7.65
C SER A 296 -2.19 -16.26 8.32
N ASN A 297 -1.33 -16.95 7.57
CA ASN A 297 -0.31 -17.84 8.14
C ASN A 297 0.82 -17.06 8.84
N ILE A 298 1.19 -15.86 8.36
CA ILE A 298 2.13 -14.94 9.04
C ILE A 298 1.53 -14.50 10.39
N VAL A 299 0.29 -14.02 10.39
CA VAL A 299 -0.41 -13.59 11.61
C VAL A 299 -0.64 -14.76 12.57
N ASP A 300 -0.92 -15.95 12.06
CA ASP A 300 -1.07 -17.14 12.90
C ASP A 300 0.23 -17.52 13.61
N LYS A 301 1.36 -17.45 12.89
CA LYS A 301 2.68 -17.66 13.48
C LYS A 301 3.01 -16.60 14.54
N ALA A 302 2.78 -15.32 14.23
CA ALA A 302 2.98 -14.21 15.16
C ALA A 302 2.04 -14.26 16.38
N GLY A 303 0.86 -14.87 16.24
CA GLY A 303 -0.21 -14.84 17.22
C GLY A 303 -0.90 -13.48 17.30
N ASN A 304 -1.98 -13.42 18.09
CA ASN A 304 -2.71 -12.17 18.33
C ASN A 304 -1.79 -11.11 18.97
N GLU A 305 -0.89 -11.53 19.86
CA GLU A 305 0.09 -10.64 20.50
C GLU A 305 1.00 -9.93 19.50
N GLY A 306 1.45 -10.62 18.43
CA GLY A 306 2.22 -10.01 17.35
C GLY A 306 1.41 -8.95 16.61
N PHE A 307 0.16 -9.25 16.29
CA PHE A 307 -0.74 -8.31 15.62
C PHE A 307 -1.06 -7.08 16.50
N THR A 308 -1.28 -7.30 17.80
CA THR A 308 -1.46 -6.25 18.80
C THR A 308 -0.21 -5.36 18.93
N ASN A 309 0.99 -5.96 19.00
CA ASN A 309 2.25 -5.23 19.11
C ASN A 309 2.52 -4.39 17.87
N PHE A 310 2.30 -4.95 16.68
CA PHE A 310 2.39 -4.23 15.40
C PHE A 310 1.58 -2.94 15.43
N TYR A 311 0.30 -3.02 15.79
CA TYR A 311 -0.58 -1.86 15.78
C TYR A 311 -0.24 -0.85 16.88
N THR A 312 0.12 -1.34 18.06
CA THR A 312 0.51 -0.49 19.18
C THR A 312 1.74 0.34 18.85
N ASN A 313 2.78 -0.26 18.25
CA ASN A 313 3.98 0.47 17.88
C ASN A 313 3.77 1.34 16.63
N TYR A 314 3.00 0.87 15.64
CA TYR A 314 2.67 1.71 14.49
C TYR A 314 1.94 3.00 14.91
N ARG A 315 1.00 2.93 15.87
CA ARG A 315 0.35 4.14 16.42
C ARG A 315 1.33 5.08 17.10
N LYS A 316 2.32 4.56 17.85
CA LYS A 316 3.39 5.38 18.44
C LYS A 316 4.24 6.07 17.38
N PHE A 317 4.59 5.37 16.29
CA PHE A 317 5.33 5.98 15.18
C PHE A 317 4.49 7.07 14.50
N ALA A 318 3.21 6.76 14.23
CA ALA A 318 2.28 7.66 13.56
C ALA A 318 1.95 8.93 14.37
N SER A 319 2.12 8.90 15.70
CA SER A 319 1.90 10.07 16.57
C SER A 319 3.11 11.02 16.66
N GLN A 320 4.25 10.66 16.07
CA GLN A 320 5.46 11.50 16.13
C GLN A 320 5.39 12.65 15.11
N SER A 321 5.98 13.79 15.46
CA SER A 321 6.12 14.93 14.54
C SER A 321 6.96 14.53 13.33
N GLY A 322 6.53 14.93 12.13
CA GLY A 322 7.21 14.58 10.87
C GLY A 322 7.02 13.14 10.41
N PHE A 323 6.07 12.39 10.99
CA PHE A 323 5.76 11.03 10.56
C PHE A 323 5.48 10.95 9.05
N ASN A 324 6.15 10.01 8.39
CA ASN A 324 5.91 9.66 6.99
C ASN A 324 5.83 8.14 6.86
N ALA A 325 4.66 7.64 6.47
CA ALA A 325 4.42 6.21 6.34
C ALA A 325 5.36 5.51 5.33
N ASN A 326 5.92 6.25 4.35
CA ASN A 326 6.92 5.69 3.42
C ASN A 326 8.23 5.27 4.11
N ASN A 327 8.51 5.79 5.31
CA ASN A 327 9.68 5.42 6.11
C ASN A 327 9.46 4.12 6.91
N TYR A 328 8.25 3.55 6.86
CA TYR A 328 7.87 2.33 7.57
C TYR A 328 7.24 1.32 6.60
N PRO A 329 8.04 0.67 5.72
CA PRO A 329 7.55 -0.37 4.85
C PRO A 329 6.86 -1.49 5.63
N LEU A 330 5.77 -2.02 5.10
CA LEU A 330 5.00 -3.08 5.75
C LEU A 330 5.81 -4.36 5.99
N PRO A 331 6.64 -4.85 5.05
CA PRO A 331 7.51 -6.00 5.31
C PRO A 331 8.45 -5.79 6.50
N ASP A 332 9.01 -4.58 6.66
CA ASP A 332 9.87 -4.23 7.80
C ASP A 332 9.09 -4.27 9.10
N LEU A 333 7.91 -3.66 9.16
CA LEU A 333 7.05 -3.68 10.34
C LEU A 333 6.57 -5.09 10.71
N ILE A 334 6.31 -5.96 9.73
CA ILE A 334 5.99 -7.37 9.98
C ILE A 334 7.18 -8.06 10.65
N THR A 335 8.40 -7.85 10.15
CA THR A 335 9.61 -8.42 10.74
C THR A 335 9.93 -7.86 12.13
N THR A 336 9.91 -6.53 12.32
CA THR A 336 10.39 -5.91 13.57
C THR A 336 9.32 -5.78 14.64
N GLU A 337 8.06 -5.54 14.27
CA GLU A 337 6.99 -5.29 15.24
C GLU A 337 6.08 -6.50 15.39
N MET A 338 5.62 -7.09 14.28
CA MET A 338 4.70 -8.24 14.37
C MET A 338 5.43 -9.49 14.88
N GLY A 339 6.67 -9.71 14.46
CA GLY A 339 7.50 -10.83 14.90
C GLY A 339 8.02 -10.74 16.33
N ALA A 340 8.01 -9.54 16.93
CA ALA A 340 8.69 -9.26 18.19
C ALA A 340 8.23 -10.11 19.39
N PRO A 341 6.92 -10.26 19.66
CA PRO A 341 6.47 -10.92 20.88
C PRO A 341 6.91 -12.39 20.97
N LYS A 342 6.90 -13.09 19.83
CA LYS A 342 7.33 -14.50 19.73
C LYS A 342 8.77 -14.69 19.26
N LYS A 343 9.52 -13.60 19.06
CA LYS A 343 10.89 -13.64 18.54
C LYS A 343 10.97 -14.44 17.24
N VAL A 344 10.09 -14.14 16.28
CA VAL A 344 10.08 -14.77 14.96
C VAL A 344 10.47 -13.76 13.88
N ASP A 345 11.34 -14.16 12.96
CA ASP A 345 11.81 -13.35 11.85
C ASP A 345 11.15 -13.80 10.54
N PHE A 346 10.26 -12.95 10.02
CA PHE A 346 9.57 -13.18 8.75
C PHE A 346 10.38 -12.76 7.51
N SER A 347 11.62 -12.29 7.68
CA SER A 347 12.42 -11.76 6.57
C SER A 347 12.62 -12.80 5.45
N ALA A 348 12.92 -14.04 5.81
CA ALA A 348 13.11 -15.13 4.84
C ALA A 348 11.83 -15.42 4.04
N VAL A 349 10.69 -15.54 4.71
CA VAL A 349 9.42 -15.85 4.02
C VAL A 349 8.91 -14.68 3.18
N LEU A 350 9.09 -13.44 3.64
CA LEU A 350 8.73 -12.25 2.85
C LEU A 350 9.60 -12.16 1.58
N ASN A 351 10.91 -12.42 1.69
CA ASN A 351 11.81 -12.50 0.54
C ASN A 351 11.46 -13.64 -0.41
N ALA A 352 11.03 -14.81 0.11
CA ALA A 352 10.58 -15.92 -0.72
C ALA A 352 9.38 -15.57 -1.60
N TRP A 353 8.52 -14.65 -1.15
CA TRP A 353 7.41 -14.10 -1.93
C TRP A 353 7.77 -12.85 -2.76
N GLY A 354 9.06 -12.56 -2.94
CA GLY A 354 9.53 -11.44 -3.75
C GLY A 354 9.34 -10.07 -3.11
N LEU A 355 9.11 -10.01 -1.79
CA LEU A 355 9.04 -8.76 -1.04
C LEU A 355 10.42 -8.41 -0.46
N SER A 356 10.74 -7.13 -0.38
CA SER A 356 11.99 -6.67 0.21
C SER A 356 11.82 -6.33 1.69
N VAL A 357 12.75 -6.79 2.51
CA VAL A 357 12.91 -6.39 3.91
C VAL A 357 14.25 -5.69 4.03
N SER A 358 14.28 -4.51 4.67
CA SER A 358 15.50 -3.72 4.77
C SER A 358 16.57 -4.39 5.64
N GLU A 359 17.84 -4.14 5.35
CA GLU A 359 18.96 -4.62 6.16
C GLU A 359 18.86 -4.12 7.62
N LYS A 360 18.30 -2.92 7.83
CA LYS A 360 18.03 -2.41 9.17
C LYS A 360 17.02 -3.29 9.93
N ALA A 361 15.93 -3.69 9.28
CA ALA A 361 14.92 -4.56 9.90
C ALA A 361 15.46 -5.97 10.16
N LYS A 362 16.19 -6.55 9.20
CA LYS A 362 16.87 -7.86 9.38
C LYS A 362 17.85 -7.82 10.54
N LYS A 363 18.70 -6.79 10.60
CA LYS A 363 19.65 -6.60 11.70
C LYS A 363 18.95 -6.44 13.04
N ALA A 364 17.88 -5.65 13.11
CA ALA A 364 17.11 -5.48 14.34
C ALA A 364 16.52 -6.82 14.83
N ALA A 365 15.96 -7.64 13.93
CA ALA A 365 15.46 -8.97 14.26
C ALA A 365 16.58 -9.89 14.78
N ALA A 366 17.72 -9.93 14.08
CA ALA A 366 18.89 -10.71 14.46
C ALA A 366 19.46 -10.29 15.83
N ASP A 367 19.67 -8.98 16.05
CA ASP A 367 20.20 -8.42 17.30
C ASP A 367 19.27 -8.71 18.50
N ASN A 368 17.97 -8.90 18.25
CA ASN A 368 16.97 -9.27 19.26
C ASN A 368 16.69 -10.78 19.37
N GLY A 369 17.49 -11.61 18.68
CA GLY A 369 17.45 -13.06 18.76
C GLY A 369 16.22 -13.69 18.09
N TYR A 370 15.67 -13.08 17.04
CA TYR A 370 14.49 -13.62 16.37
C TYR A 370 14.88 -14.85 15.53
N GLN A 371 14.03 -15.88 15.53
CA GLN A 371 14.23 -17.10 14.76
C GLN A 371 13.52 -17.02 13.41
N GLN A 372 14.25 -17.32 12.35
CA GLN A 372 13.71 -17.34 11.00
C GLN A 372 12.67 -18.44 10.84
N VAL A 373 11.65 -18.13 10.04
CA VAL A 373 10.57 -19.06 9.73
C VAL A 373 10.45 -19.31 8.23
N ALA A 374 10.00 -20.52 7.89
CA ALA A 374 9.69 -20.92 6.52
C ALA A 374 8.31 -21.57 6.43
N HIS A 375 7.71 -21.53 5.24
CA HIS A 375 6.52 -22.34 4.97
C HIS A 375 6.89 -23.83 4.98
N LEU A 376 6.03 -24.67 5.55
CA LEU A 376 6.19 -26.13 5.49
C LEU A 376 6.42 -26.62 4.04
N ALA A 377 5.68 -26.06 3.07
CA ALA A 377 5.83 -26.36 1.64
C ALA A 377 7.24 -26.15 1.06
N GLN A 378 8.06 -25.30 1.70
CA GLN A 378 9.42 -24.95 1.27
C GLN A 378 10.51 -25.78 1.96
N VAL A 379 10.20 -26.51 3.03
CA VAL A 379 11.20 -27.21 3.86
C VAL A 379 10.82 -28.66 4.19
N VAL A 380 9.60 -29.09 3.90
CA VAL A 380 9.16 -30.48 4.08
C VAL A 380 8.91 -31.13 2.72
N PRO A 381 9.51 -32.31 2.43
CA PRO A 381 9.22 -33.09 1.23
C PRO A 381 7.71 -33.34 1.05
N ASP A 382 7.24 -33.31 -0.19
CA ASP A 382 5.80 -33.38 -0.50
C ASP A 382 5.13 -34.64 0.05
N ASN A 383 5.82 -35.79 0.07
CA ASN A 383 5.32 -37.05 0.63
C ASN A 383 5.26 -37.09 2.16
N ARG A 384 5.80 -36.08 2.85
CA ARG A 384 5.80 -35.94 4.32
C ARG A 384 4.97 -34.74 4.79
N LEU A 385 4.48 -33.92 3.86
CA LEU A 385 3.88 -32.63 4.15
C LEU A 385 2.60 -32.75 5.00
N ASP A 386 1.68 -33.67 4.65
CA ASP A 386 0.43 -33.85 5.40
C ASP A 386 0.67 -34.26 6.86
N ALA A 387 1.60 -35.20 7.08
CA ALA A 387 1.98 -35.64 8.42
C ALA A 387 2.64 -34.49 9.21
N ALA A 388 3.51 -33.71 8.57
CA ALA A 388 4.13 -32.54 9.20
C ALA A 388 3.11 -31.47 9.58
N ILE A 389 2.12 -31.18 8.71
CA ILE A 389 1.03 -30.25 9.02
C ILE A 389 0.27 -30.76 10.25
N GLN A 390 -0.16 -32.02 10.27
CA GLN A 390 -0.90 -32.60 11.40
C GLN A 390 -0.11 -32.55 12.71
N GLN A 391 1.20 -32.78 12.67
CA GLN A 391 2.05 -32.79 13.85
C GLN A 391 2.35 -31.38 14.37
N LEU A 392 2.67 -30.43 13.49
CA LEU A 392 3.24 -29.13 13.87
C LEU A 392 2.21 -28.00 14.03
N THR A 393 0.95 -28.22 13.64
CA THR A 393 -0.07 -27.14 13.60
C THR A 393 -1.30 -27.42 14.47
N GLN A 394 -1.17 -28.32 15.46
CA GLN A 394 -2.28 -28.72 16.34
C GLN A 394 -2.87 -27.54 17.12
N ASN A 395 -2.01 -26.66 17.61
CA ASN A 395 -2.39 -25.49 18.40
C ASN A 395 -2.56 -24.21 17.55
N ASN A 396 -2.40 -24.33 16.23
CA ASN A 396 -2.48 -23.21 15.31
C ASN A 396 -3.93 -22.99 14.87
N ARG A 397 -4.30 -21.73 14.63
CA ARG A 397 -5.59 -21.40 14.01
C ARG A 397 -5.70 -22.06 12.64
N LEU A 398 -4.60 -22.01 11.87
CA LEU A 398 -4.50 -22.58 10.53
C LEU A 398 -3.64 -23.85 10.53
N SER A 399 -4.08 -24.85 9.76
CA SER A 399 -3.24 -25.98 9.34
C SER A 399 -3.12 -25.87 7.84
N SER A 400 -1.95 -25.54 7.32
CA SER A 400 -1.78 -25.29 5.90
C SER A 400 -0.41 -25.74 5.42
N VAL A 401 -0.31 -26.03 4.12
CA VAL A 401 1.00 -26.14 3.44
C VAL A 401 1.86 -24.88 3.62
N LEU A 402 1.22 -23.73 3.88
CA LEU A 402 1.87 -22.46 4.19
C LEU A 402 2.01 -22.18 5.70
N SER A 403 1.69 -23.11 6.59
CA SER A 403 1.99 -22.89 8.01
C SER A 403 3.49 -22.70 8.22
N LEU A 404 3.84 -21.79 9.12
CA LEU A 404 5.23 -21.35 9.32
C LEU A 404 5.88 -22.06 10.49
N VAL A 405 7.11 -22.51 10.28
CA VAL A 405 7.91 -23.23 11.27
C VAL A 405 9.32 -22.65 11.35
N THR A 406 9.89 -22.65 12.55
CA THR A 406 11.34 -22.44 12.75
C THR A 406 12.09 -23.75 12.53
N ASN A 407 13.41 -23.67 12.34
CA ASN A 407 14.25 -24.86 12.27
C ASN A 407 14.17 -25.70 13.56
N GLU A 408 13.99 -25.06 14.73
CA GLU A 408 13.82 -25.75 16.01
C GLU A 408 12.53 -26.59 16.03
N GLU A 409 11.42 -26.03 15.58
CA GLU A 409 10.12 -26.72 15.52
C GLU A 409 10.12 -27.86 14.49
N LEU A 410 11.00 -27.80 13.49
CA LEU A 410 11.12 -28.84 12.47
C LEU A 410 11.93 -30.06 12.94
N LYS A 411 12.82 -29.91 13.94
CA LYS A 411 13.70 -31.00 14.42
C LYS A 411 13.01 -32.33 14.70
N PRO A 412 11.81 -32.39 15.32
CA PRO A 412 11.12 -33.66 15.59
C PRO A 412 10.79 -34.48 14.34
N LEU A 413 10.78 -33.87 13.14
CA LEU A 413 10.54 -34.61 11.89
C LEU A 413 11.78 -35.36 11.39
N ASN A 414 12.97 -35.04 11.91
CA ASN A 414 14.27 -35.63 11.55
C ASN A 414 14.53 -35.67 10.04
N LEU A 415 14.30 -34.54 9.37
CA LEU A 415 14.46 -34.40 7.92
C LEU A 415 15.85 -33.84 7.59
N THR A 416 16.53 -34.49 6.65
CA THR A 416 17.82 -34.03 6.12
C THR A 416 17.88 -34.21 4.62
N SER A 417 18.68 -33.39 3.94
CA SER A 417 18.88 -33.39 2.49
C SER A 417 20.35 -33.16 2.12
N ASN A 418 20.78 -33.72 1.00
CA ASN A 418 22.07 -33.43 0.37
C ASN A 418 21.89 -32.24 -0.59
N VAL A 419 22.58 -31.13 -0.29
CA VAL A 419 22.45 -29.89 -1.05
C VAL A 419 23.74 -29.60 -1.80
N THR A 420 23.66 -29.47 -3.11
CA THR A 420 24.77 -29.04 -3.97
C THR A 420 24.58 -27.57 -4.34
N LEU A 421 25.52 -26.71 -3.94
CA LEU A 421 25.53 -25.29 -4.23
C LEU A 421 26.37 -25.01 -5.47
N LYS A 422 25.79 -24.28 -6.42
CA LYS A 422 26.47 -23.67 -7.56
C LYS A 422 26.48 -22.15 -7.41
N PHE A 423 27.53 -21.48 -7.86
CA PHE A 423 27.69 -20.04 -7.67
C PHE A 423 27.74 -19.32 -9.00
N LYS A 424 26.61 -18.69 -9.38
CA LYS A 424 26.61 -17.78 -10.53
C LYS A 424 27.47 -16.56 -10.17
N ASP A 425 28.40 -16.22 -11.07
CA ASP A 425 29.42 -15.19 -10.89
C ASP A 425 30.39 -15.47 -9.71
N GLY A 426 30.51 -16.73 -9.27
CA GLY A 426 31.37 -17.15 -8.16
C GLY A 426 32.86 -16.84 -8.36
N ASN A 427 33.32 -16.79 -9.61
CA ASN A 427 34.69 -16.41 -9.97
C ASN A 427 35.05 -14.97 -9.56
N LEU A 428 34.07 -14.07 -9.44
CA LEU A 428 34.30 -12.68 -8.98
C LEU A 428 34.55 -12.59 -7.47
N PHE A 429 34.35 -13.69 -6.75
CA PHE A 429 34.44 -13.79 -5.29
C PHE A 429 35.43 -14.88 -4.86
N GLU A 430 36.33 -15.33 -5.75
CA GLU A 430 37.30 -16.38 -5.45
C GLU A 430 38.13 -16.05 -4.20
N GLY A 431 38.29 -17.04 -3.31
CA GLY A 431 38.97 -16.90 -2.03
C GLY A 431 38.13 -16.25 -0.91
N MET A 432 37.01 -15.62 -1.23
CA MET A 432 36.10 -15.03 -0.24
C MET A 432 35.25 -16.09 0.47
N LYS A 433 34.61 -15.70 1.57
CA LYS A 433 33.79 -16.61 2.39
C LYS A 433 32.30 -16.43 2.12
N LEU A 434 31.57 -17.53 2.03
CA LEU A 434 30.13 -17.58 2.16
C LEU A 434 29.79 -18.29 3.47
N ARG A 435 29.03 -17.63 4.34
CA ARG A 435 28.58 -18.15 5.63
C ARG A 435 27.12 -18.56 5.52
N ILE A 436 26.82 -19.77 5.96
CA ILE A 436 25.47 -20.31 6.09
C ILE A 436 25.11 -20.30 7.58
N LEU A 437 24.01 -19.65 7.93
CA LEU A 437 23.62 -19.40 9.31
C LEU A 437 22.23 -19.98 9.61
N ASP A 438 22.10 -20.62 10.77
CA ASP A 438 20.83 -21.02 11.38
C ASP A 438 20.48 -19.98 12.47
N GLY A 439 19.60 -19.03 12.13
CA GLY A 439 19.46 -17.80 12.89
C GLY A 439 20.81 -17.06 12.96
N ASN A 440 21.33 -16.84 14.16
CA ASN A 440 22.65 -16.20 14.36
C ASN A 440 23.80 -17.21 14.51
N LYS A 441 23.55 -18.52 14.39
CA LYS A 441 24.57 -19.56 14.59
C LYS A 441 25.18 -19.95 13.26
N LEU A 442 26.51 -19.91 13.18
CA LEU A 442 27.25 -20.40 12.01
C LEU A 442 27.02 -21.91 11.85
N TYR A 443 26.35 -22.30 10.77
CA TYR A 443 26.16 -23.70 10.41
C TYR A 443 27.33 -24.22 9.56
N LYS A 444 27.73 -23.45 8.54
CA LYS A 444 28.83 -23.81 7.64
C LYS A 444 29.49 -22.55 7.06
N GLU A 445 30.79 -22.60 6.86
CA GLU A 445 31.52 -21.64 6.05
C GLU A 445 32.08 -22.33 4.80
N ILE A 446 31.96 -21.66 3.66
CA ILE A 446 32.43 -22.11 2.35
C ILE A 446 33.42 -21.07 1.82
N THR A 447 34.58 -21.50 1.36
CA THR A 447 35.47 -20.65 0.54
C THR A 447 34.98 -20.70 -0.91
N LEU A 448 34.65 -19.54 -1.47
CA LEU A 448 34.23 -19.40 -2.87
C LEU A 448 35.43 -19.61 -3.80
N GLY A 449 35.20 -20.23 -4.96
CA GLY A 449 36.23 -20.71 -5.88
C GLY A 449 36.17 -22.22 -6.14
N SER A 450 35.58 -22.97 -5.21
CA SER A 450 35.34 -24.41 -5.35
C SER A 450 33.88 -24.65 -5.80
N ASP A 451 33.56 -24.60 -7.09
CA ASP A 451 32.20 -24.86 -7.61
C ASP A 451 32.14 -26.23 -8.32
N PRO A 452 31.22 -27.15 -7.97
CA PRO A 452 30.16 -27.02 -6.95
C PRO A 452 30.60 -27.45 -5.55
N VAL A 453 29.87 -26.99 -4.52
CA VAL A 453 30.03 -27.43 -3.12
C VAL A 453 28.86 -28.29 -2.69
N THR A 454 29.12 -29.52 -2.27
CA THR A 454 28.08 -30.41 -1.72
C THR A 454 28.13 -30.45 -0.20
N ILE A 455 26.97 -30.23 0.44
CA ILE A 455 26.73 -30.38 1.87
C ILE A 455 25.85 -31.61 2.07
N ASN A 456 26.41 -32.65 2.69
CA ASN A 456 25.67 -33.88 2.95
C ASN A 456 24.88 -33.79 4.25
N ASN A 457 23.70 -34.40 4.27
CA ASN A 457 22.82 -34.52 5.44
C ASN A 457 22.53 -33.17 6.12
N MET A 458 22.34 -32.11 5.32
CA MET A 458 21.94 -30.80 5.83
C MET A 458 20.51 -30.91 6.40
N PRO A 459 20.25 -30.50 7.65
CA PRO A 459 18.89 -30.50 8.17
C PRO A 459 17.99 -29.64 7.27
N ASN A 460 16.77 -30.12 7.05
CA ASN A 460 15.80 -29.32 6.34
C ASN A 460 15.46 -28.07 7.16
N GLY A 461 15.10 -26.99 6.48
CA GLY A 461 14.87 -25.71 7.15
C GLY A 461 15.24 -24.52 6.31
N VAL A 462 15.30 -23.35 6.95
CA VAL A 462 15.70 -22.09 6.33
C VAL A 462 16.98 -21.57 6.94
N TYR A 463 17.90 -21.14 6.09
CA TYR A 463 19.22 -20.66 6.48
C TYR A 463 19.51 -19.33 5.83
N SER A 464 20.12 -18.42 6.58
CA SER A 464 20.63 -17.17 6.01
C SER A 464 21.97 -17.38 5.33
N LEU A 465 22.16 -16.65 4.24
CA LEU A 465 23.41 -16.62 3.49
C LEU A 465 24.04 -15.24 3.67
N GLU A 466 25.28 -15.22 4.17
CA GLU A 466 26.06 -14.00 4.33
C GLU A 466 27.35 -14.09 3.54
N LEU A 467 27.62 -13.03 2.78
CA LEU A 467 28.87 -12.89 2.06
C LEU A 467 29.91 -12.23 2.97
N GLY A 468 31.09 -12.83 3.09
CA GLY A 468 32.21 -12.35 3.92
C GLY A 468 32.97 -11.16 3.31
N THR A 469 32.30 -10.36 2.48
CA THR A 469 32.84 -9.16 1.82
C THR A 469 31.72 -8.15 1.60
N ASP A 470 32.07 -6.87 1.53
CA ASP A 470 31.21 -5.76 1.16
C ASP A 470 31.26 -5.40 -0.34
N THR A 471 32.04 -6.14 -1.14
CA THR A 471 32.20 -5.89 -2.58
C THR A 471 31.00 -6.34 -3.43
N GLY A 472 30.03 -7.03 -2.82
CA GLY A 472 28.84 -7.53 -3.49
C GLY A 472 27.74 -7.96 -2.54
N TYR A 473 26.72 -8.61 -3.07
CA TYR A 473 25.57 -9.12 -2.32
C TYR A 473 25.00 -10.40 -2.93
N ILE A 474 24.19 -11.12 -2.15
CA ILE A 474 23.50 -12.33 -2.58
C ILE A 474 22.08 -11.95 -3.00
N GLN A 475 21.67 -12.27 -4.24
CA GLN A 475 20.36 -11.85 -4.75
C GLN A 475 19.19 -12.40 -3.92
N LYS A 476 19.29 -13.66 -3.50
CA LYS A 476 18.34 -14.34 -2.62
C LYS A 476 19.12 -14.81 -1.39
N PRO A 477 19.15 -14.03 -0.29
CA PRO A 477 20.06 -14.28 0.84
C PRO A 477 19.55 -15.37 1.80
N TYR A 478 18.68 -16.27 1.33
CA TYR A 478 18.14 -17.37 2.11
C TYR A 478 18.18 -18.66 1.31
N LEU A 479 18.53 -19.75 1.98
CA LEU A 479 18.52 -21.11 1.47
C LEU A 479 17.40 -21.88 2.18
N PHE A 480 16.45 -22.39 1.40
CA PHE A 480 15.40 -23.29 1.87
C PHE A 480 15.78 -24.72 1.50
N VAL A 481 15.97 -25.57 2.50
CA VAL A 481 16.39 -26.97 2.36
C VAL A 481 15.18 -27.87 2.53
N LYS A 482 14.83 -28.59 1.46
CA LYS A 482 13.63 -29.43 1.38
C LYS A 482 13.93 -30.85 0.88
N ASP A 483 14.56 -30.94 -0.28
CA ASP A 483 14.85 -32.20 -0.95
C ASP A 483 16.33 -32.21 -1.37
N ASN A 484 16.85 -33.41 -1.66
CA ASN A 484 18.15 -33.55 -2.30
C ASN A 484 18.15 -32.78 -3.63
N GLY A 485 19.15 -31.94 -3.86
CA GLY A 485 19.14 -31.15 -5.10
C GLY A 485 20.28 -30.16 -5.23
N THR A 486 20.29 -29.52 -6.40
CA THR A 486 21.21 -28.44 -6.71
C THR A 486 20.52 -27.09 -6.57
N VAL A 487 21.13 -26.17 -5.85
CA VAL A 487 20.66 -24.79 -5.70
C VAL A 487 21.72 -23.86 -6.30
N THR A 488 21.29 -22.95 -7.18
CA THR A 488 22.16 -21.90 -7.72
C THR A 488 22.06 -20.64 -6.88
N ILE A 489 23.15 -20.26 -6.23
CA ILE A 489 23.28 -19.01 -5.50
C ILE A 489 23.80 -17.95 -6.47
N SER A 490 23.03 -16.88 -6.66
CA SER A 490 23.42 -15.75 -7.51
C SER A 490 24.11 -14.67 -6.70
N LEU A 491 25.41 -14.48 -6.96
CA LEU A 491 26.24 -13.46 -6.34
C LEU A 491 26.33 -12.27 -7.29
N ASN A 492 26.13 -11.05 -6.78
CA ASN A 492 26.22 -9.83 -7.57
C ASN A 492 27.37 -8.97 -7.04
N ASN A 493 28.24 -8.52 -7.93
CA ASN A 493 29.39 -7.70 -7.59
C ASN A 493 29.11 -6.23 -7.94
N TYR A 494 29.29 -5.31 -6.98
CA TYR A 494 28.96 -3.90 -7.20
C TYR A 494 29.81 -3.26 -8.30
N LEU A 495 31.09 -3.63 -8.42
CA LEU A 495 31.96 -3.12 -9.48
C LEU A 495 31.49 -3.62 -10.85
N LYS A 496 31.12 -4.91 -10.98
CA LYS A 496 30.53 -5.45 -12.23
C LYS A 496 29.28 -4.66 -12.63
N GLU A 497 28.32 -4.49 -11.71
CA GLU A 497 27.09 -3.75 -12.02
C GLU A 497 27.33 -2.28 -12.38
N ALA A 498 28.26 -1.63 -11.69
CA ALA A 498 28.63 -0.24 -11.99
C ALA A 498 29.33 -0.14 -13.36
N THR A 499 30.17 -1.12 -13.70
CA THR A 499 30.83 -1.20 -15.00
C THR A 499 29.80 -1.40 -16.11
N GLU A 500 28.91 -2.39 -15.96
CA GLU A 500 27.81 -2.63 -16.91
C GLU A 500 26.93 -1.37 -17.06
N ALA A 501 26.56 -0.70 -15.96
CA ALA A 501 25.77 0.52 -16.04
C ALA A 501 26.46 1.65 -16.84
N VAL A 502 27.78 1.79 -16.72
CA VAL A 502 28.55 2.76 -17.50
C VAL A 502 28.71 2.31 -18.95
N ASP A 503 29.04 1.04 -19.19
CA ASP A 503 29.17 0.46 -20.54
C ASP A 503 27.87 0.64 -21.34
N HIS A 504 26.72 0.48 -20.68
CA HIS A 504 25.40 0.67 -21.31
C HIS A 504 25.14 2.09 -21.82
N LEU A 505 25.91 3.10 -21.41
CA LEU A 505 25.82 4.46 -21.93
C LEU A 505 26.46 4.61 -23.32
N PHE A 506 27.35 3.70 -23.71
CA PHE A 506 28.13 3.81 -24.95
C PHE A 506 27.58 2.92 -26.06
N GLN A 507 27.80 3.33 -27.32
CA GLN A 507 27.33 2.61 -28.52
C GLN A 507 28.13 1.32 -28.76
N ASP A 508 29.45 1.40 -28.57
CA ASP A 508 30.42 0.37 -28.95
C ASP A 508 31.39 0.08 -27.80
N ASN A 509 32.10 -1.04 -27.91
CA ASN A 509 33.11 -1.49 -26.94
C ASN A 509 34.33 -0.57 -26.82
N ASP A 510 34.51 0.38 -27.75
CA ASP A 510 35.55 1.41 -27.69
C ASP A 510 35.18 2.57 -26.75
N HIS A 511 33.91 2.62 -26.28
CA HIS A 511 33.43 3.58 -25.29
C HIS A 511 33.73 5.05 -25.62
N SER A 512 33.86 5.37 -26.91
CA SER A 512 34.18 6.71 -27.40
C SER A 512 32.94 7.57 -27.69
N LYS A 513 31.78 6.94 -27.95
CA LYS A 513 30.51 7.63 -28.25
C LYS A 513 29.35 7.12 -27.40
N ILE A 514 28.60 8.03 -26.79
CA ILE A 514 27.36 7.69 -26.08
C ILE A 514 26.20 7.35 -27.03
N LYS A 515 25.26 6.51 -26.57
CA LYS A 515 24.00 6.26 -27.29
C LYS A 515 23.20 7.55 -27.44
N THR A 516 22.58 7.73 -28.61
CA THR A 516 21.88 8.99 -28.98
C THR A 516 20.49 9.13 -28.39
N ASN A 517 19.93 8.07 -27.81
CA ASN A 517 18.60 8.04 -27.21
C ASN A 517 18.61 8.17 -25.68
N LEU A 518 19.77 8.44 -25.07
CA LEU A 518 19.92 8.63 -23.63
C LEU A 518 19.29 9.93 -23.15
N MET A 519 19.06 10.00 -21.84
CA MET A 519 18.68 11.18 -21.09
C MET A 519 19.62 11.37 -19.90
N GLN A 520 19.65 12.58 -19.31
CA GLN A 520 20.52 12.88 -18.16
C GLN A 520 20.27 11.90 -16.99
N LYS A 521 19.01 11.48 -16.80
CA LYS A 521 18.63 10.49 -15.78
C LYS A 521 19.37 9.15 -15.92
N ASP A 522 19.77 8.75 -17.13
CA ASP A 522 20.45 7.47 -17.36
C ASP A 522 21.91 7.56 -16.87
N ILE A 523 22.57 8.71 -17.13
CA ILE A 523 23.90 9.02 -16.59
C ILE A 523 23.84 9.11 -15.06
N ASP A 524 22.82 9.77 -14.51
CA ASP A 524 22.66 9.92 -13.06
C ASP A 524 22.48 8.56 -12.35
N GLN A 525 21.77 7.61 -12.98
CA GLN A 525 21.62 6.25 -12.47
C GLN A 525 22.95 5.50 -12.43
N ALA A 526 23.74 5.57 -13.51
CA ALA A 526 25.08 4.97 -13.55
C ALA A 526 26.02 5.62 -12.52
N LYS A 527 26.00 6.96 -12.44
CA LYS A 527 26.79 7.74 -11.47
C LYS A 527 26.51 7.37 -10.03
N LYS A 528 25.24 7.12 -9.68
CA LYS A 528 24.85 6.65 -8.34
C LYS A 528 25.51 5.32 -7.99
N LYS A 529 25.55 4.36 -8.92
CA LYS A 529 26.23 3.06 -8.72
C LYS A 529 27.74 3.24 -8.55
N VAL A 530 28.39 4.00 -9.42
CA VAL A 530 29.86 4.23 -9.37
C VAL A 530 30.28 4.96 -8.10
N THR A 531 29.50 5.96 -7.67
CA THR A 531 29.83 6.76 -6.47
C THR A 531 29.74 5.93 -5.19
N ALA A 532 28.86 4.92 -5.15
CA ALA A 532 28.72 3.99 -4.04
C ALA A 532 29.89 2.99 -3.91
N LEU A 533 30.74 2.85 -4.93
CA LEU A 533 31.92 1.97 -4.86
C LEU A 533 32.98 2.52 -3.89
N PRO A 534 33.74 1.64 -3.21
CA PRO A 534 34.97 2.03 -2.52
C PRO A 534 35.97 2.71 -3.46
N ASN A 535 36.83 3.58 -2.93
CA ASN A 535 37.86 4.25 -3.72
C ASN A 535 38.86 3.24 -4.28
N SER A 536 39.06 3.27 -5.60
CA SER A 536 39.89 2.34 -6.36
C SER A 536 40.19 2.91 -7.74
N SER A 537 41.25 2.42 -8.40
CA SER A 537 41.57 2.82 -9.78
C SER A 537 40.43 2.49 -10.76
N GLN A 538 39.69 1.40 -10.52
CA GLN A 538 38.52 1.06 -11.33
C GLN A 538 37.40 2.09 -11.16
N LYS A 539 37.13 2.56 -9.93
CA LYS A 539 36.16 3.65 -9.69
C LYS A 539 36.59 4.93 -10.42
N ASP A 540 37.86 5.30 -10.36
CA ASP A 540 38.39 6.51 -11.01
C ASP A 540 38.25 6.44 -12.55
N ASN A 541 38.47 5.26 -13.12
CA ASN A 541 38.24 5.01 -14.54
C ASN A 541 36.75 5.17 -14.90
N LEU A 542 35.85 4.56 -14.13
CA LEU A 542 34.40 4.67 -14.36
C LEU A 542 33.91 6.12 -14.20
N LEU A 543 34.45 6.89 -13.25
CA LEU A 543 34.14 8.32 -13.11
C LEU A 543 34.64 9.14 -14.31
N THR A 544 35.82 8.85 -14.82
CA THR A 544 36.35 9.49 -16.03
C THR A 544 35.44 9.22 -17.23
N ARG A 545 34.98 7.98 -17.38
CA ARG A 545 34.04 7.58 -18.44
C ARG A 545 32.68 8.24 -18.28
N LEU A 546 32.16 8.37 -17.05
CA LEU A 546 30.93 9.10 -16.77
C LEU A 546 31.04 10.59 -17.11
N ASN A 547 32.17 11.23 -16.79
CA ASN A 547 32.40 12.63 -17.17
C ASN A 547 32.42 12.77 -18.69
N ASN A 548 33.11 11.88 -19.40
CA ASN A 548 33.08 11.86 -20.86
C ASN A 548 31.67 11.67 -21.43
N ALA A 549 30.86 10.77 -20.85
CA ALA A 549 29.48 10.58 -21.26
C ALA A 549 28.61 11.83 -21.00
N PHE A 550 28.79 12.47 -19.85
CA PHE A 550 28.13 13.71 -19.49
C PHE A 550 28.49 14.84 -20.44
N ASP A 551 29.77 15.00 -20.77
CA ASP A 551 30.27 16.02 -21.70
C ASP A 551 29.69 15.85 -23.12
N GLN A 552 29.37 14.62 -23.53
CA GLN A 552 28.77 14.32 -24.83
C GLN A 552 27.25 14.58 -24.91
N LEU A 553 26.53 14.49 -23.78
CA LEU A 553 25.08 14.68 -23.72
C LEU A 553 24.74 16.12 -23.36
N GLN A 554 23.98 16.81 -24.21
CA GLN A 554 23.41 18.12 -23.89
C GLN A 554 21.90 17.98 -23.79
N GLU A 555 21.30 18.31 -22.64
CA GLU A 555 19.86 18.15 -22.41
C GLU A 555 19.23 19.44 -21.87
N PHE A 556 18.06 19.77 -22.41
CA PHE A 556 17.13 20.78 -21.93
C PHE A 556 15.87 20.09 -21.42
N THR A 557 15.45 20.43 -20.21
CA THR A 557 14.18 20.01 -19.61
C THR A 557 13.23 21.20 -19.51
N PHE A 558 12.09 21.10 -20.19
CA PHE A 558 11.06 22.14 -20.28
C PHE A 558 9.95 21.85 -19.26
N LYS A 559 9.72 22.81 -18.36
CA LYS A 559 8.68 22.71 -17.32
C LYS A 559 7.69 23.85 -17.39
N GLY A 560 6.43 23.49 -17.25
CA GLY A 560 5.27 24.35 -17.30
C GLY A 560 4.69 24.62 -15.91
N LEU A 561 3.40 24.93 -15.81
CA LEU A 561 2.71 25.24 -14.56
C LEU A 561 2.93 24.14 -13.50
N GLY A 562 3.14 24.52 -12.24
CA GLY A 562 3.38 23.57 -11.15
C GLY A 562 4.66 22.72 -11.30
N ASN A 563 5.61 23.16 -12.13
CA ASN A 563 6.83 22.44 -12.52
C ASN A 563 6.56 21.13 -13.29
N PHE A 564 5.41 21.03 -13.96
CA PHE A 564 5.10 19.91 -14.82
C PHE A 564 6.12 19.81 -15.97
N HIS A 565 6.86 18.70 -16.04
CA HIS A 565 7.79 18.40 -17.14
C HIS A 565 7.00 17.99 -18.37
N PHE A 566 6.91 18.89 -19.37
CA PHE A 566 6.10 18.67 -20.57
C PHE A 566 6.94 18.32 -21.80
N ALA A 567 8.23 18.66 -21.84
CA ALA A 567 9.13 18.26 -22.92
C ALA A 567 10.60 18.16 -22.49
N SER A 568 11.38 17.39 -23.24
CA SER A 568 12.85 17.41 -23.22
C SER A 568 13.39 17.58 -24.63
N PHE A 569 14.53 18.26 -24.75
CA PHE A 569 15.32 18.36 -25.98
C PHE A 569 16.77 18.02 -25.66
N ASP A 570 17.32 17.02 -26.34
CA ASP A 570 18.69 16.59 -26.13
C ASP A 570 19.46 16.45 -27.44
N VAL A 571 20.75 16.68 -27.36
CA VAL A 571 21.71 16.51 -28.45
C VAL A 571 22.85 15.63 -27.98
N ALA A 572 23.06 14.54 -28.71
CA ALA A 572 24.18 13.63 -28.50
C ALA A 572 24.69 13.13 -29.86
N ASN A 573 26.00 13.21 -30.11
CA ASN A 573 26.65 12.68 -31.32
C ASN A 573 25.98 13.12 -32.64
N GLY A 574 25.59 14.40 -32.74
CA GLY A 574 24.94 14.95 -33.92
C GLY A 574 23.49 14.52 -34.12
N VAL A 575 22.86 13.93 -33.10
CA VAL A 575 21.45 13.57 -33.12
C VAL A 575 20.70 14.39 -32.09
N ALA A 576 19.73 15.18 -32.56
CA ALA A 576 18.77 15.91 -31.75
C ALA A 576 17.54 15.04 -31.49
N THR A 577 17.09 14.92 -30.25
CA THR A 577 15.84 14.23 -29.91
C THR A 577 14.93 15.16 -29.11
N VAL A 578 13.68 15.28 -29.54
CA VAL A 578 12.62 16.04 -28.85
C VAL A 578 11.61 15.05 -28.30
N ARG A 579 11.44 15.01 -26.98
CA ARG A 579 10.47 14.14 -26.28
C ARG A 579 9.37 15.00 -25.68
N THR A 580 8.14 14.86 -26.15
CA THR A 580 6.94 15.46 -25.57
C THR A 580 6.31 14.48 -24.58
N ILE A 581 5.95 14.98 -23.39
CA ILE A 581 5.17 14.25 -22.39
C ILE A 581 3.72 14.70 -22.51
N ALA A 582 2.78 13.75 -22.46
CA ALA A 582 1.37 14.05 -22.62
C ALA A 582 0.87 15.04 -21.55
N GLY A 583 0.24 16.13 -21.96
CA GLY A 583 -0.23 17.16 -21.03
C GLY A 583 -0.31 18.56 -21.63
N THR A 584 -0.63 19.52 -20.76
CA THR A 584 -0.75 20.94 -21.09
C THR A 584 0.38 21.70 -20.41
N PRO A 585 1.25 22.43 -21.14
CA PRO A 585 2.40 23.10 -20.54
C PRO A 585 2.00 24.08 -19.43
N HIS A 586 1.18 25.08 -19.74
CA HIS A 586 0.86 26.16 -18.80
C HIS A 586 -0.45 26.85 -19.17
N SER A 587 -1.54 26.54 -18.45
CA SER A 587 -2.91 26.98 -18.76
C SER A 587 -3.15 28.50 -18.77
N TYR A 588 -2.24 29.31 -18.21
CA TYR A 588 -2.35 30.79 -18.22
C TYR A 588 -1.76 31.46 -19.47
N PHE A 589 -1.18 30.71 -20.40
CA PHE A 589 -0.60 31.27 -21.64
C PHE A 589 -1.29 30.65 -22.86
N ASN A 590 -2.00 31.47 -23.64
CA ASN A 590 -2.74 31.04 -24.85
C ASN A 590 -1.92 31.19 -26.15
N ASP A 591 -0.65 31.52 -26.02
CA ASP A 591 0.32 31.74 -27.08
C ASP A 591 1.54 30.83 -26.87
N ARG A 592 2.59 31.05 -27.67
CA ARG A 592 3.82 30.27 -27.62
C ARG A 592 4.49 30.36 -26.24
N TYR A 593 4.47 29.26 -25.53
CA TYR A 593 5.14 29.09 -24.24
C TYR A 593 6.57 28.58 -24.40
N ALA A 594 6.82 27.66 -25.34
CA ALA A 594 8.16 27.19 -25.68
C ALA A 594 8.26 26.76 -27.14
N SER A 595 9.48 26.75 -27.70
CA SER A 595 9.71 26.16 -29.02
C SER A 595 11.13 25.68 -29.22
N ILE A 596 11.29 24.73 -30.15
CA ILE A 596 12.56 24.25 -30.67
C ILE A 596 12.49 24.37 -32.19
N THR A 597 13.46 25.06 -32.78
CA THR A 597 13.59 25.19 -34.24
C THR A 597 15.00 24.78 -34.65
N ILE A 598 15.12 23.93 -35.68
CA ILE A 598 16.39 23.47 -36.23
C ILE A 598 16.40 23.83 -37.72
N SER A 599 17.45 24.50 -38.18
CA SER A 599 17.59 24.98 -39.56
C SER A 599 18.94 24.62 -40.16
N ARG A 600 18.98 24.42 -41.48
CA ARG A 600 20.18 24.17 -42.29
C ARG A 600 20.14 25.06 -43.52
N ASN A 601 21.22 25.79 -43.80
CA ASN A 601 21.29 26.72 -44.95
C ASN A 601 20.09 27.70 -45.02
N ASN A 602 19.64 28.21 -43.87
CA ASN A 602 18.45 29.05 -43.71
C ASN A 602 17.09 28.39 -44.00
N GLU A 603 17.04 27.08 -44.24
CA GLU A 603 15.79 26.31 -44.36
C GLU A 603 15.46 25.59 -43.04
N THR A 604 14.19 25.58 -42.64
CA THR A 604 13.73 24.90 -41.41
C THR A 604 13.64 23.39 -41.64
N LEU A 605 14.46 22.62 -40.91
CA LEU A 605 14.44 21.16 -40.91
C LEU A 605 13.40 20.60 -39.93
N TYR A 606 13.25 21.26 -38.79
CA TYR A 606 12.33 20.85 -37.74
C TYR A 606 11.83 22.06 -36.97
N GLN A 607 10.55 22.04 -36.63
CA GLN A 607 9.95 23.02 -35.76
C GLN A 607 8.92 22.36 -34.85
N LYS A 608 9.05 22.62 -33.55
CA LYS A 608 8.06 22.25 -32.54
C LYS A 608 7.72 23.45 -31.70
N GLU A 609 6.43 23.81 -31.71
CA GLU A 609 5.87 24.88 -30.91
C GLU A 609 4.91 24.33 -29.86
N TYR A 610 5.08 24.81 -28.63
CA TYR A 610 4.19 24.52 -27.50
C TYR A 610 3.42 25.79 -27.13
N ILE A 611 2.12 25.79 -27.41
CA ILE A 611 1.16 26.78 -26.93
C ILE A 611 0.79 26.40 -25.50
N GLY A 612 0.81 27.35 -24.57
CA GLY A 612 0.73 27.06 -23.14
C GLY A 612 -0.53 26.31 -22.71
N ASP A 613 -1.70 26.71 -23.19
CA ASP A 613 -3.01 26.17 -22.81
C ASP A 613 -3.49 24.98 -23.66
N ARG A 614 -2.68 24.54 -24.63
CA ARG A 614 -3.01 23.40 -25.48
C ARG A 614 -2.51 22.08 -24.90
N HIS A 615 -3.32 21.05 -25.06
CA HIS A 615 -2.92 19.67 -24.76
C HIS A 615 -2.08 19.10 -25.90
N TYR A 616 -1.06 18.33 -25.55
CA TYR A 616 -0.22 17.58 -26.48
C TYR A 616 -0.16 16.11 -26.08
N ASP A 617 -0.15 15.21 -27.06
CA ASP A 617 0.12 13.80 -26.85
C ASP A 617 1.62 13.53 -26.69
N ALA A 618 1.95 12.41 -26.05
CA ALA A 618 3.33 11.96 -25.93
C ALA A 618 3.91 11.63 -27.32
N LYS A 619 5.10 12.15 -27.63
CA LYS A 619 5.75 11.95 -28.93
C LYS A 619 7.26 12.08 -28.81
N THR A 620 8.01 11.29 -29.58
CA THR A 620 9.45 11.43 -29.72
C THR A 620 9.79 11.69 -31.18
N ASP A 621 10.53 12.77 -31.45
CA ASP A 621 11.07 13.11 -32.77
C ASP A 621 12.61 13.07 -32.71
N THR A 622 13.25 12.52 -33.73
CA THR A 622 14.71 12.43 -33.84
C THR A 622 15.18 13.09 -35.14
N ILE A 623 16.22 13.92 -35.05
CA ILE A 623 16.73 14.76 -36.13
C ILE A 623 18.25 14.62 -36.23
N ASN A 624 18.75 14.27 -37.42
CA ASN A 624 20.18 14.22 -37.69
C ASN A 624 20.73 15.62 -38.01
N LEU A 625 21.56 16.12 -37.10
CA LEU A 625 22.26 17.39 -37.21
C LEU A 625 23.54 17.23 -38.04
N LYS A 626 23.94 18.32 -38.70
CA LYS A 626 25.22 18.45 -39.42
C LYS A 626 25.96 19.68 -38.92
N GLU A 627 27.28 19.69 -39.15
CA GLU A 627 28.12 20.86 -38.89
C GLU A 627 27.52 22.10 -39.56
N GLY A 628 27.38 23.19 -38.80
CA GLY A 628 26.82 24.45 -39.27
C GLY A 628 25.29 24.55 -39.25
N ASP A 629 24.56 23.50 -38.84
CA ASP A 629 23.13 23.63 -38.55
C ASP A 629 22.93 24.62 -37.39
N THR A 630 21.81 25.35 -37.39
CA THR A 630 21.45 26.28 -36.31
C THR A 630 20.26 25.77 -35.53
N VAL A 631 20.31 25.87 -34.19
CA VAL A 631 19.20 25.51 -33.30
C VAL A 631 18.75 26.75 -32.53
N THR A 632 17.46 26.96 -32.42
CA THR A 632 16.85 27.99 -31.57
C THR A 632 15.92 27.33 -30.55
N VAL A 633 16.18 27.61 -29.27
CA VAL A 633 15.35 27.16 -28.15
C VAL A 633 14.72 28.38 -27.48
N THR A 634 13.39 28.37 -27.35
CA THR A 634 12.65 29.42 -26.66
C THR A 634 11.86 28.84 -25.49
N HIS A 635 11.80 29.56 -24.37
CA HIS A 635 10.93 29.27 -23.24
C HIS A 635 10.54 30.57 -22.53
N ARG A 636 9.24 30.78 -22.31
CA ARG A 636 8.70 32.02 -21.75
C ARG A 636 9.19 32.30 -20.33
N GLU A 637 9.31 31.25 -19.51
CA GLU A 637 9.87 31.32 -18.17
C GLU A 637 11.26 30.67 -18.09
N ALA A 638 12.28 31.16 -18.79
CA ALA A 638 13.58 30.45 -18.84
C ALA A 638 14.47 30.58 -17.58
N ASN A 639 13.93 30.50 -16.37
CA ASN A 639 14.73 30.39 -15.14
C ASN A 639 15.36 28.99 -14.98
N ALA A 640 16.22 28.77 -13.98
CA ALA A 640 16.91 27.50 -13.78
C ALA A 640 15.97 26.31 -13.47
N THR A 641 14.75 26.57 -13.00
CA THR A 641 13.76 25.55 -12.67
C THR A 641 12.92 25.15 -13.89
N ARG A 642 12.50 26.13 -14.69
CA ARG A 642 11.51 26.00 -15.77
C ARG A 642 12.13 25.64 -17.12
N LEU A 643 13.33 26.12 -17.40
CA LEU A 643 14.18 25.60 -18.48
C LEU A 643 15.51 25.18 -17.86
N ALA A 644 15.52 23.94 -17.36
CA ALA A 644 16.70 23.32 -16.77
C ALA A 644 17.59 22.74 -17.87
N ILE A 645 18.90 22.79 -17.64
CA ILE A 645 19.91 22.24 -18.55
C ILE A 645 20.95 21.48 -17.75
N ASN A 646 21.59 20.50 -18.36
CA ASN A 646 22.68 19.77 -17.71
C ASN A 646 24.02 20.51 -17.80
N HIS A 647 24.26 21.32 -18.84
CA HIS A 647 25.46 22.13 -19.00
C HIS A 647 25.17 23.64 -18.93
N GLU A 648 25.74 24.34 -17.95
CA GLU A 648 25.49 25.77 -17.73
C GLU A 648 25.89 26.65 -18.93
N ASN A 649 26.91 26.25 -19.69
CA ASN A 649 27.38 26.98 -20.86
C ASN A 649 26.34 27.04 -22.01
N LEU A 650 25.29 26.21 -21.98
CA LEU A 650 24.20 26.25 -22.95
C LEU A 650 23.22 27.41 -22.68
N LYS A 651 23.34 28.12 -21.56
CA LYS A 651 22.39 29.16 -21.17
C LYS A 651 23.06 30.24 -20.33
N HIS A 652 23.34 31.38 -20.95
CA HIS A 652 24.07 32.48 -20.31
C HIS A 652 23.17 33.52 -19.63
N ASN A 653 21.84 33.41 -19.74
CA ASN A 653 20.88 34.37 -19.17
C ASN A 653 19.50 33.70 -18.97
N THR A 654 18.47 34.49 -18.63
CA THR A 654 17.08 34.03 -18.45
C THR A 654 16.08 34.72 -19.41
N ARG A 655 16.56 35.32 -20.50
CA ARG A 655 15.77 36.12 -21.47
C ARG A 655 14.81 35.29 -22.32
N GLY A 656 14.97 33.97 -22.32
CA GLY A 656 13.96 33.06 -22.87
C GLY A 656 14.15 32.67 -24.33
N THR A 657 15.15 33.17 -25.05
CA THR A 657 15.51 32.71 -26.40
C THR A 657 17.02 32.50 -26.49
N TYR A 658 17.44 31.35 -27.01
CA TYR A 658 18.84 30.96 -27.15
C TYR A 658 19.07 30.40 -28.55
N HIS A 659 20.21 30.77 -29.14
CA HIS A 659 20.62 30.35 -30.47
C HIS A 659 21.93 29.57 -30.37
N TYR A 660 22.05 28.51 -31.15
CA TYR A 660 23.21 27.61 -31.13
C TYR A 660 23.65 27.29 -32.55
N ASP A 661 24.97 27.17 -32.75
CA ASP A 661 25.56 26.49 -33.90
C ASP A 661 25.83 25.04 -33.53
N VAL A 662 25.59 24.10 -34.44
CA VAL A 662 26.03 22.71 -34.29
C VAL A 662 27.49 22.61 -34.70
N ARG A 663 28.36 22.24 -33.75
CA ARG A 663 29.78 21.98 -33.96
C ARG A 663 30.19 20.65 -33.35
N ASN A 664 30.86 19.81 -34.12
CA ASN A 664 31.26 18.45 -33.71
C ASN A 664 30.09 17.64 -33.13
N GLY A 665 28.89 17.81 -33.69
CA GLY A 665 27.68 17.13 -33.24
C GLY A 665 27.12 17.61 -31.90
N GLN A 666 27.57 18.76 -31.39
CA GLN A 666 27.09 19.40 -30.17
C GLN A 666 26.61 20.83 -30.44
N LEU A 667 25.78 21.36 -29.55
CA LEU A 667 25.34 22.75 -29.54
C LEU A 667 26.40 23.65 -28.91
N VAL A 668 26.76 24.71 -29.63
CA VAL A 668 27.62 25.79 -29.16
C VAL A 668 26.81 27.07 -29.16
N LEU A 669 26.64 27.67 -27.98
CA LEU A 669 25.85 28.88 -27.80
C LEU A 669 26.41 30.04 -28.64
N ARG A 670 25.57 30.61 -29.51
CA ARG A 670 25.86 31.80 -30.29
C ARG A 670 25.67 33.02 -29.39
N LYS A 671 26.77 33.73 -29.11
CA LYS A 671 26.78 34.94 -28.30
C LYS A 671 26.22 36.14 -29.05
#